data_AF-A0A495ETM1-F1
#
_entry.id   AF-A0A495ETM1-F1
#
_cell.length_a   1.000
_cell.length_b   1.000
_cell.length_c   1.000
_cell.angle_alpha   90.00
_cell.angle_beta   90.00
_cell.angle_gamma   90.00
#
_symmetry.space_group_name_H-M   'P 1'
#
loop_
_entity.id
_entity.type
_entity.pdbx_description
1 polymer ?
#
loop_
_entity_poly.entity_id
_entity_poly.type
_entity_poly.pdbx_seq_one_letter_code
_entity_poly.pdbx_strand_id
1 'polypeptide(L)'
;MPVNAPSVVLIGGGPRSAGLLERLGANRPELLAGALQIHVVEPHAPGSGRIWRYQQHPGLMLNSAAADVTMFTDASVQCEGPAVEGPGLAGWAAGVLDGSITDVPVLPGELWAQLRSLTGATFPTRQLQSVYLEWFFRRSVAALGPDATVTVHRDTASAVEPLGSGPETGEQTGAQDGGERYRVRLSGGAVLHADVVVAALGHTDSVPDRESAAWAGFAARHGAFHAAPSYTTDVDYSPLAAGQDVIVSGMGLAFVDLLVLLMEGRGGRFEELPDGGLRYLPSGAEPRLWAGSRRGVPYHSKITATLRGETAGEPAFFTAEAVAALLKAPGELDFRAQLWPLIAKDAGFAYYRELFTGSPERVRIGWQEFDERFSAADWYSQARERLVSQSVPDTELHLDLERLDHPFAGRVFAGHADVQAAVTAYVGRDLELRTGPDHSETLALFISLLKSYMDLGRLVPSERLNARSQREVQGWWHGFFSFVDSGPPPRRLREMLAIHRAGLLQFLGPGLQIEAAEYSGRFVAWSAQSGITVSAPALIEARLPAPSVARSANPLLRQLQSSGLGTEQQLLTADGTHATGRLLVSAHNELISPVGVRRRRLFGVGPGTSGWGAGAFARPGSNAAPFRENDALARRILNLLARENGGPGGTDHDGDGLAGTHQAGTHQAINHHAVPQAAAGGKD
;
A
#
# COMPACT_ATOMS: atom_id res chain seq x y z
N MET A 1 39.37 25.43 -10.98
CA MET A 1 38.39 24.95 -9.99
C MET A 1 37.62 23.83 -10.69
N PRO A 2 37.57 22.58 -10.21
CA PRO A 2 36.64 21.64 -10.81
C PRO A 2 35.23 22.21 -10.58
N VAL A 3 34.45 22.29 -11.65
CA VAL A 3 33.03 22.65 -11.57
C VAL A 3 32.39 21.65 -10.60
N ASN A 4 31.84 22.12 -9.49
CA ASN A 4 31.12 21.24 -8.55
C ASN A 4 29.98 20.61 -9.35
N ALA A 5 30.07 19.31 -9.62
CA ALA A 5 29.02 18.58 -10.30
C ALA A 5 27.74 18.66 -9.45
N PRO A 6 26.57 18.94 -10.05
CA PRO A 6 25.29 18.89 -9.38
C PRO A 6 25.13 17.59 -8.58
N SER A 7 24.54 17.68 -7.40
CA SER A 7 24.49 16.60 -6.42
C SER A 7 23.07 16.35 -5.90
N VAL A 8 22.66 15.08 -5.91
CA VAL A 8 21.37 14.61 -5.38
C VAL A 8 21.61 13.58 -4.28
N VAL A 9 21.00 13.76 -3.11
CA VAL A 9 20.99 12.76 -2.05
C VAL A 9 19.62 12.11 -1.96
N LEU A 10 19.55 10.80 -2.22
CA LEU A 10 18.39 9.94 -1.99
C LEU A 10 18.54 9.27 -0.63
N ILE A 11 17.62 9.56 0.29
CA ILE A 11 17.59 8.97 1.63
C ILE A 11 16.55 7.84 1.64
N GLY A 12 17.03 6.61 1.80
CA GLY A 12 16.33 5.39 1.45
C GLY A 12 16.79 4.90 0.08
N GLY A 13 17.07 3.61 -0.02
CA GLY A 13 17.53 2.94 -1.24
C GLY A 13 16.58 1.84 -1.71
N GLY A 14 15.34 1.80 -1.23
CA GLY A 14 14.34 0.82 -1.65
C GLY A 14 13.72 1.09 -3.03
N PRO A 15 12.59 0.43 -3.34
CA PRO A 15 11.98 0.46 -4.68
C PRO A 15 11.62 1.87 -5.19
N ARG A 16 11.18 2.78 -4.30
CA ARG A 16 10.88 4.17 -4.69
C ARG A 16 12.12 4.88 -5.24
N SER A 17 13.26 4.78 -4.55
CA SER A 17 14.52 5.37 -5.01
C SER A 17 15.04 4.68 -6.26
N ALA A 18 14.90 3.37 -6.38
CA ALA A 18 15.27 2.64 -7.60
C ALA A 18 14.46 3.14 -8.81
N GLY A 19 13.15 3.29 -8.67
CA GLY A 19 12.30 3.83 -9.74
C GLY A 19 12.59 5.30 -10.05
N LEU A 20 12.97 6.11 -9.06
CA LEU A 20 13.42 7.48 -9.31
C LEU A 20 14.75 7.52 -10.06
N LEU A 21 15.70 6.63 -9.74
CA LEU A 21 16.97 6.50 -10.48
C LEU A 21 16.75 6.10 -11.94
N GLU A 22 15.85 5.15 -12.18
CA GLU A 22 15.46 4.75 -13.53
C GLU A 22 14.91 5.95 -14.31
N ARG A 23 14.01 6.73 -13.69
CA ARG A 23 13.43 7.94 -14.28
C ARG A 23 14.40 9.09 -14.47
N LEU A 24 15.38 9.25 -13.57
CA LEU A 24 16.48 10.18 -13.77
C LEU A 24 17.30 9.78 -15.00
N GLY A 25 17.61 8.49 -15.17
CA GLY A 25 18.32 7.98 -16.35
C GLY A 25 17.57 8.22 -17.66
N ALA A 26 16.27 7.97 -17.67
CA ALA A 26 15.44 8.14 -18.87
C ALA A 26 15.24 9.60 -19.29
N ASN A 27 15.14 10.53 -18.33
CA ASN A 27 14.88 11.96 -18.61
C ASN A 27 16.14 12.81 -18.76
N ARG A 28 17.27 12.36 -18.21
CA ARG A 28 18.52 13.13 -18.18
C ARG A 28 19.04 13.53 -19.57
N PRO A 29 19.01 12.68 -20.62
CA PRO A 29 19.49 13.07 -21.95
C PRO A 29 18.77 14.30 -22.53
N GLU A 30 17.51 14.52 -22.16
CA GLU A 30 16.72 15.68 -22.58
C GLU A 30 16.98 16.91 -21.70
N LEU A 31 17.13 16.72 -20.39
CA LEU A 31 16.99 17.81 -19.40
C LEU A 31 18.29 18.28 -18.73
N LEU A 32 19.35 17.46 -18.70
CA LEU A 32 20.58 17.82 -17.99
C LEU A 32 21.83 17.24 -18.66
N ALA A 33 22.67 18.14 -19.19
CA ALA A 33 23.99 17.79 -19.71
C ALA A 33 25.08 17.85 -18.62
N GLY A 34 26.16 17.10 -18.82
CA GLY A 34 27.35 17.13 -17.96
C GLY A 34 27.23 16.29 -16.69
N ALA A 35 28.21 16.43 -15.79
CA ALA A 35 28.36 15.55 -14.63
C ALA A 35 27.18 15.60 -13.64
N LEU A 36 26.84 14.48 -13.00
CA LEU A 36 25.85 14.40 -11.93
C LEU A 36 26.33 13.43 -10.84
N GLN A 37 26.29 13.88 -9.60
CA GLN A 37 26.59 13.05 -8.43
C GLN A 37 25.28 12.64 -7.75
N ILE A 38 25.11 11.35 -7.52
CA ILE A 38 23.98 10.82 -6.77
C ILE A 38 24.51 10.03 -5.59
N HIS A 39 24.01 10.35 -4.41
CA HIS A 39 24.28 9.60 -3.20
C HIS A 39 23.01 8.87 -2.78
N VAL A 40 23.10 7.56 -2.55
CA VAL A 40 22.00 6.75 -2.01
C VAL A 40 22.37 6.36 -0.58
N VAL A 41 21.59 6.80 0.40
CA VAL A 41 21.80 6.48 1.82
C VAL A 41 20.81 5.38 2.22
N GLU A 42 21.29 4.16 2.41
CA GLU A 42 20.45 2.98 2.69
C GLU A 42 21.18 2.02 3.64
N PRO A 43 20.69 1.80 4.87
CA PRO A 43 21.35 0.89 5.81
C PRO A 43 21.31 -0.59 5.36
N HIS A 44 20.38 -0.97 4.47
CA HIS A 44 20.26 -2.32 3.92
C HIS A 44 20.83 -2.43 2.49
N ALA A 45 20.43 -3.46 1.74
CA ALA A 45 20.81 -3.59 0.34
C ALA A 45 19.99 -2.60 -0.51
N PRO A 46 20.60 -1.78 -1.38
CA PRO A 46 19.87 -0.91 -2.28
C PRO A 46 19.10 -1.72 -3.34
N GLY A 47 17.95 -1.21 -3.76
CA GLY A 47 16.91 -1.90 -4.53
C GLY A 47 15.85 -2.51 -3.62
N SER A 48 16.22 -3.52 -2.83
CA SER A 48 15.30 -4.24 -1.94
C SER A 48 14.96 -3.48 -0.65
N GLY A 49 15.92 -2.73 -0.09
CA GLY A 49 15.78 -1.97 1.15
C GLY A 49 15.41 -2.85 2.35
N ARG A 50 14.95 -2.22 3.45
CA ARG A 50 14.56 -2.93 4.68
C ARG A 50 13.43 -3.95 4.48
N ILE A 51 12.40 -3.57 3.72
CA ILE A 51 11.12 -4.32 3.65
C ILE A 51 11.24 -5.59 2.82
N TRP A 52 12.03 -5.56 1.75
CA TRP A 52 12.21 -6.70 0.86
C TRP A 52 13.59 -7.36 1.01
N ARG A 53 14.33 -7.04 2.07
CA ARG A 53 15.69 -7.56 2.31
C ARG A 53 15.73 -9.09 2.23
N TYR A 54 16.81 -9.60 1.65
CA TYR A 54 17.02 -11.03 1.41
C TYR A 54 17.06 -11.88 2.69
N GLN A 55 17.60 -11.35 3.80
CA GLN A 55 17.83 -12.09 5.05
C GLN A 55 16.55 -12.36 5.88
N GLN A 56 15.38 -12.31 5.26
CA GLN A 56 14.11 -12.73 5.87
C GLN A 56 13.95 -14.25 5.79
N HIS A 57 13.03 -14.81 6.59
CA HIS A 57 12.72 -16.24 6.53
C HIS A 57 12.30 -16.66 5.10
N PRO A 58 12.88 -17.72 4.51
CA PRO A 58 12.63 -18.11 3.12
C PRO A 58 11.18 -18.43 2.80
N GLY A 59 10.43 -18.88 3.81
CA GLY A 59 9.01 -19.17 3.70
C GLY A 59 8.16 -17.94 3.39
N LEU A 60 8.60 -16.70 3.68
CA LEU A 60 7.75 -15.50 3.52
C LEU A 60 7.49 -15.17 2.04
N MET A 61 6.23 -14.86 1.73
CA MET A 61 5.74 -14.65 0.36
C MET A 61 5.28 -13.20 0.11
N LEU A 62 5.21 -12.82 -1.16
CA LEU A 62 4.45 -11.65 -1.59
C LEU A 62 2.95 -11.91 -1.47
N ASN A 63 2.18 -10.83 -1.31
CA ASN A 63 0.72 -10.84 -1.47
C ASN A 63 0.29 -10.45 -2.90
N SER A 64 1.25 -10.41 -3.84
CA SER A 64 1.02 -10.18 -5.27
C SER A 64 1.49 -11.40 -6.05
N ALA A 65 0.72 -11.78 -7.07
CA ALA A 65 1.16 -12.81 -8.00
C ALA A 65 2.34 -12.30 -8.84
N ALA A 66 3.16 -13.18 -9.40
CA ALA A 66 4.34 -12.83 -10.16
C ALA A 66 4.02 -11.98 -11.41
N ALA A 67 2.87 -12.22 -12.04
CA ALA A 67 2.38 -11.41 -13.17
C ALA A 67 1.98 -9.99 -12.76
N ASP A 68 1.69 -9.75 -11.47
CA ASP A 68 1.22 -8.48 -10.91
C ASP A 68 2.36 -7.56 -10.44
N VAL A 69 3.62 -7.90 -10.75
CA VAL A 69 4.79 -7.17 -10.24
C VAL A 69 5.68 -6.69 -11.38
N THR A 70 5.86 -5.38 -11.48
CA THR A 70 6.88 -4.73 -12.30
C THR A 70 7.43 -3.48 -11.63
N MET A 71 8.68 -3.15 -11.95
CA MET A 71 9.34 -1.88 -11.66
C MET A 71 9.47 -0.97 -12.89
N PHE A 72 9.17 -1.48 -14.08
CA PHE A 72 9.32 -0.75 -15.34
C PHE A 72 8.04 -0.04 -15.73
N THR A 73 8.22 1.14 -16.31
CA THR A 73 7.18 1.82 -17.08
C THR A 73 6.88 1.06 -18.37
N ASP A 74 5.68 1.25 -18.92
CA ASP A 74 5.28 0.74 -20.22
C ASP A 74 4.34 1.75 -20.91
N ALA A 75 3.85 1.43 -22.11
CA ALA A 75 2.99 2.31 -22.90
C ALA A 75 1.67 2.71 -22.20
N SER A 76 1.25 2.01 -21.15
CA SER A 76 0.07 2.41 -20.37
C SER A 76 0.35 3.55 -19.38
N VAL A 77 1.61 3.79 -19.04
CA VAL A 77 1.99 4.78 -18.03
C VAL A 77 2.10 6.16 -18.68
N GLN A 78 1.24 7.07 -18.26
CA GLN A 78 1.22 8.44 -18.75
C GLN A 78 2.32 9.26 -18.06
N CYS A 79 3.54 9.18 -18.58
CA CYS A 79 4.70 9.98 -18.16
C CYS A 79 4.93 11.15 -19.14
N GLU A 80 5.59 12.21 -18.69
CA GLU A 80 6.10 13.25 -19.59
C GLU A 80 7.40 12.80 -20.26
N GLY A 81 8.24 12.07 -19.51
CA GLY A 81 9.45 11.46 -20.06
C GLY A 81 9.16 10.17 -20.84
N PRO A 82 10.17 9.65 -21.57
CA PRO A 82 10.00 8.43 -22.35
C PRO A 82 9.75 7.22 -21.43
N ALA A 83 8.71 6.44 -21.72
CA ALA A 83 8.51 5.15 -21.08
C ALA A 83 9.64 4.20 -21.51
N VAL A 84 10.27 3.55 -20.53
CA VAL A 84 11.31 2.54 -20.74
C VAL A 84 10.75 1.19 -20.32
N GLU A 85 10.46 0.37 -21.33
CA GLU A 85 9.94 -0.98 -21.13
C GLU A 85 10.99 -1.91 -20.52
N GLY A 86 10.52 -2.89 -19.77
CA GLY A 86 11.35 -3.95 -19.23
C GLY A 86 10.50 -5.06 -18.61
N PRO A 87 11.13 -6.19 -18.26
CA PRO A 87 10.38 -7.34 -17.80
C PRO A 87 9.83 -7.12 -16.38
N GLY A 88 8.53 -7.34 -16.21
CA GLY A 88 7.95 -7.63 -14.90
C GLY A 88 8.55 -8.91 -14.29
N LEU A 89 8.28 -9.20 -13.02
CA LEU A 89 8.93 -10.30 -12.30
C LEU A 89 8.79 -11.66 -12.99
N ALA A 90 7.60 -11.99 -13.51
CA ALA A 90 7.38 -13.24 -14.24
C ALA A 90 8.21 -13.31 -15.54
N GLY A 91 8.26 -12.21 -16.31
CA GLY A 91 9.08 -12.13 -17.52
C GLY A 91 10.57 -12.15 -17.22
N TRP A 92 10.99 -11.54 -16.11
CA TRP A 92 12.37 -11.57 -15.64
C TRP A 92 12.79 -12.98 -15.27
N ALA A 93 11.94 -13.71 -14.52
CA ALA A 93 12.19 -15.10 -14.18
C ALA A 93 12.34 -16.00 -15.42
N ALA A 94 11.46 -15.83 -16.41
CA ALA A 94 11.55 -16.55 -17.68
C ALA A 94 12.86 -16.23 -18.42
N GLY A 95 13.23 -14.95 -18.51
CA GLY A 95 14.46 -14.52 -19.17
C GLY A 95 15.75 -15.01 -18.48
N VAL A 96 15.71 -15.20 -17.16
CA VAL A 96 16.83 -15.82 -16.42
C VAL A 96 16.95 -17.31 -16.74
N LEU A 97 15.82 -18.02 -16.91
CA LEU A 97 15.81 -19.44 -17.22
C LEU A 97 16.23 -19.75 -18.66
N ASP A 98 15.83 -18.92 -19.62
CA ASP A 98 16.17 -19.09 -21.05
C ASP A 98 17.52 -18.48 -21.45
N GLY A 99 18.15 -17.72 -20.55
CA GLY A 99 19.46 -17.10 -20.76
C GLY A 99 19.43 -15.78 -21.52
N SER A 100 18.26 -15.19 -21.79
CA SER A 100 18.14 -13.84 -22.35
C SER A 100 18.48 -12.74 -21.33
N ILE A 101 18.38 -13.02 -20.03
CA ILE A 101 18.81 -12.15 -18.93
C ILE A 101 19.97 -12.82 -18.19
N THR A 102 21.18 -12.31 -18.42
CA THR A 102 22.44 -12.89 -17.88
C THR A 102 23.10 -12.05 -16.79
N ASP A 103 22.62 -10.83 -16.56
CA ASP A 103 23.16 -9.86 -15.59
C ASP A 103 22.59 -10.01 -14.17
N VAL A 104 22.13 -11.22 -13.83
CA VAL A 104 21.67 -11.60 -12.49
C VAL A 104 22.84 -12.12 -11.63
N PRO A 105 22.77 -11.96 -10.29
CA PRO A 105 23.80 -12.52 -9.42
C PRO A 105 23.72 -14.04 -9.43
N VAL A 106 24.75 -14.72 -8.93
CA VAL A 106 24.72 -16.18 -8.74
C VAL A 106 23.60 -16.52 -7.77
N LEU A 107 22.63 -17.31 -8.23
CA LEU A 107 21.47 -17.71 -7.44
C LEU A 107 21.70 -19.05 -6.75
N PRO A 108 21.30 -19.21 -5.46
CA PRO A 108 21.29 -20.50 -4.79
C PRO A 108 20.35 -21.50 -5.47
N GLY A 109 20.60 -22.81 -5.25
CA GLY A 109 19.80 -23.88 -5.85
C GLY A 109 18.30 -23.80 -5.53
N GLU A 110 17.94 -23.33 -4.33
CA GLU A 110 16.54 -23.12 -3.93
C GLU A 110 15.85 -22.03 -4.74
N LEU A 111 16.53 -20.92 -5.04
CA LEU A 111 15.97 -19.88 -5.91
C LEU A 111 15.86 -20.35 -7.36
N TRP A 112 16.80 -21.17 -7.84
CA TRP A 112 16.66 -21.82 -9.15
C TRP A 112 15.45 -22.75 -9.21
N ALA A 113 15.17 -23.50 -8.15
CA ALA A 113 13.97 -24.32 -8.07
C ALA A 113 12.70 -23.45 -8.09
N GLN A 114 12.68 -22.35 -7.32
CA GLN A 114 11.57 -21.40 -7.35
C GLN A 114 11.33 -20.83 -8.74
N LEU A 115 12.38 -20.36 -9.43
CA LEU A 115 12.30 -19.85 -10.80
C LEU A 115 11.66 -20.87 -11.74
N ARG A 116 12.12 -22.13 -11.73
CA ARG A 116 11.58 -23.20 -12.61
C ARG A 116 10.11 -23.50 -12.36
N SER A 117 9.64 -23.33 -11.13
CA SER A 117 8.23 -23.55 -10.75
C SER A 117 7.34 -22.31 -10.91
N LEU A 118 7.93 -21.14 -11.14
CA LEU A 118 7.21 -19.87 -11.13
C LEU A 118 6.31 -19.75 -12.36
N THR A 119 5.02 -19.52 -12.12
CA THR A 119 4.05 -19.10 -13.13
C THR A 119 3.56 -17.69 -12.84
N GLY A 120 2.87 -17.05 -13.78
CA GLY A 120 2.26 -15.73 -13.56
C GLY A 120 1.32 -15.68 -12.35
N ALA A 121 0.64 -16.79 -12.03
CA ALA A 121 -0.27 -16.93 -10.89
C ALA A 121 0.42 -17.27 -9.57
N THR A 122 1.73 -17.56 -9.59
CA THR A 122 2.49 -17.91 -8.38
C THR A 122 2.72 -16.66 -7.53
N PHE A 123 2.59 -16.78 -6.21
CA PHE A 123 3.00 -15.74 -5.27
C PHE A 123 4.47 -15.99 -4.89
N PRO A 124 5.43 -15.21 -5.41
CA PRO A 124 6.85 -15.48 -5.20
C PRO A 124 7.27 -15.23 -3.75
N THR A 125 8.39 -15.82 -3.34
CA THR A 125 9.00 -15.51 -2.04
C THR A 125 9.53 -14.08 -2.01
N ARG A 126 9.60 -13.48 -0.82
CA ARG A 126 10.24 -12.17 -0.63
C ARG A 126 11.73 -12.19 -1.01
N GLN A 127 12.39 -13.34 -0.89
CA GLN A 127 13.78 -13.50 -1.34
C GLN A 127 13.92 -13.37 -2.85
N LEU A 128 13.03 -14.01 -3.62
CA LEU A 128 13.03 -13.85 -5.08
C LEU A 128 12.73 -12.39 -5.49
N GLN A 129 11.78 -11.74 -4.81
CA GLN A 129 11.51 -10.32 -4.98
C GLN A 129 12.74 -9.45 -4.68
N SER A 130 13.49 -9.75 -3.61
CA SER A 130 14.72 -9.04 -3.24
C SER A 130 15.70 -9.03 -4.42
N VAL A 131 15.91 -10.19 -5.04
CA VAL A 131 16.83 -10.34 -6.17
C VAL A 131 16.36 -9.52 -7.38
N TYR A 132 15.07 -9.58 -7.70
CA TYR A 132 14.49 -8.77 -8.79
C TYR A 132 14.68 -7.27 -8.56
N LEU A 133 14.40 -6.77 -7.34
CA LEU A 133 14.53 -5.35 -7.00
C LEU A 133 15.99 -4.87 -7.00
N GLU A 134 16.92 -5.68 -6.49
CA GLU A 134 18.36 -5.38 -6.51
C GLU A 134 18.93 -5.40 -7.94
N TRP A 135 18.46 -6.33 -8.78
CA TRP A 135 18.78 -6.36 -10.20
C TRP A 135 18.27 -5.10 -10.92
N PHE A 136 17.01 -4.71 -10.69
CA PHE A 136 16.44 -3.49 -11.25
C PHE A 136 17.23 -2.23 -10.83
N PHE A 137 17.60 -2.13 -9.55
CA PHE A 137 18.42 -1.03 -9.04
C PHE A 137 19.77 -0.93 -9.77
N ARG A 138 20.49 -2.05 -9.93
CA ARG A 138 21.79 -2.05 -10.63
C ARG A 138 21.65 -1.60 -12.09
N ARG A 139 20.61 -2.04 -12.79
CA ARG A 139 20.34 -1.60 -14.17
C ARG A 139 19.97 -0.11 -14.24
N SER A 140 19.18 0.36 -13.29
CA SER A 140 18.82 1.78 -13.18
C SER A 140 20.05 2.66 -12.97
N VAL A 141 20.99 2.21 -12.14
CA VAL A 141 22.28 2.90 -11.95
C VAL A 141 23.11 2.90 -13.24
N ALA A 142 23.22 1.75 -13.92
CA ALA A 142 23.96 1.65 -15.18
C ALA A 142 23.36 2.53 -16.30
N ALA A 143 22.03 2.69 -16.33
CA ALA A 143 21.32 3.48 -17.32
C ALA A 143 21.53 5.00 -17.21
N LEU A 144 22.08 5.50 -16.09
CA LEU A 144 22.37 6.93 -15.92
C LEU A 144 23.51 7.45 -16.82
N GLY A 145 24.31 6.54 -17.38
CA GLY A 145 25.42 6.85 -18.28
C GLY A 145 26.72 7.27 -17.57
N PRO A 146 27.81 7.45 -18.33
CA PRO A 146 29.16 7.66 -17.78
C PRO A 146 29.35 8.99 -17.04
N ASP A 147 28.54 10.00 -17.37
CA ASP A 147 28.61 11.32 -16.73
C ASP A 147 27.88 11.36 -15.38
N ALA A 148 27.27 10.26 -14.94
CA ALA A 148 26.63 10.16 -13.63
C ALA A 148 27.41 9.21 -12.72
N THR A 149 27.67 9.63 -11.49
CA THR A 149 28.29 8.78 -10.46
C THR A 149 27.29 8.51 -9.35
N VAL A 150 27.03 7.23 -9.07
CA VAL A 150 26.19 6.81 -7.94
C VAL A 150 27.06 6.25 -6.82
N THR A 151 26.99 6.85 -5.63
CA THR A 151 27.67 6.36 -4.43
C THR A 151 26.65 5.87 -3.42
N VAL A 152 26.72 4.60 -3.04
CA VAL A 152 25.85 4.01 -2.00
C VAL A 152 26.55 4.11 -0.64
N HIS A 153 25.88 4.75 0.31
CA HIS A 153 26.28 4.85 1.71
C HIS A 153 25.43 3.89 2.53
N ARG A 154 26.05 2.80 3.01
CA ARG A 154 25.39 1.85 3.93
C ARG A 154 25.30 2.41 5.34
N ASP A 155 24.45 3.41 5.51
CA ASP A 155 24.29 4.19 6.74
C ASP A 155 22.85 4.74 6.84
N THR A 156 22.51 5.32 7.98
CA THR A 156 21.24 6.00 8.24
C THR A 156 21.47 7.51 8.24
N ALA A 157 20.71 8.25 7.42
CA ALA A 157 20.67 9.71 7.54
C ALA A 157 20.00 10.11 8.86
N SER A 158 20.65 10.99 9.60
CA SER A 158 20.21 11.45 10.92
C SER A 158 19.74 12.90 10.93
N ALA A 159 20.21 13.72 9.98
CA ALA A 159 19.80 15.11 9.86
C ALA A 159 19.94 15.63 8.43
N VAL A 160 19.08 16.58 8.07
CA VAL A 160 19.21 17.46 6.90
C VAL A 160 19.24 18.90 7.41
N GLU A 161 20.21 19.69 6.97
CA GLU A 161 20.41 21.07 7.39
C GLU A 161 20.61 21.97 6.16
N PRO A 162 19.92 23.11 6.04
CA PRO A 162 20.20 24.06 4.96
C PRO A 162 21.62 24.61 5.10
N LEU A 163 22.31 24.72 3.98
CA LEU A 163 23.55 25.49 3.88
C LEU A 163 23.16 26.94 3.62
N GLY A 164 23.17 27.78 4.66
CA GLY A 164 22.89 29.21 4.48
C GLY A 164 23.91 29.88 3.56
N SER A 165 23.47 30.83 2.74
CA SER A 165 24.27 32.02 2.46
C SER A 165 24.56 32.70 3.82
N GLY A 166 25.76 33.24 4.02
CA GLY A 166 26.17 33.85 5.29
C GLY A 166 25.26 35.00 5.77
N PRO A 167 25.55 35.62 6.93
CA PRO A 167 24.67 36.63 7.52
C PRO A 167 24.42 37.78 6.53
N GLU A 168 23.17 37.94 6.11
CA GLU A 168 22.74 39.09 5.30
C GLU A 168 22.79 40.34 6.18
N THR A 169 23.78 41.19 5.94
CA THR A 169 23.69 42.61 6.26
C THR A 169 22.47 43.16 5.53
N GLY A 170 21.53 43.69 6.30
CA GLY A 170 20.16 43.94 5.87
C GLY A 170 20.03 44.75 4.59
N GLU A 171 19.20 44.22 3.69
CA GLU A 171 18.18 44.96 2.93
C GLU A 171 17.22 43.92 2.33
N GLN A 172 16.00 43.86 2.89
CA GLN A 172 14.92 43.03 2.34
C GLN A 172 14.41 43.68 1.06
N THR A 173 14.93 43.22 -0.08
CA THR A 173 14.28 43.37 -1.38
C THR A 173 13.85 41.99 -1.88
N GLY A 174 12.64 41.90 -2.43
CA GLY A 174 11.86 40.67 -2.58
C GLY A 174 12.55 39.49 -3.28
N ALA A 175 12.12 38.29 -2.86
CA ALA A 175 12.24 36.98 -3.50
C ALA A 175 13.27 36.89 -4.63
N GLN A 176 14.55 36.70 -4.28
CA GLN A 176 15.58 36.25 -5.21
C GLN A 176 15.91 34.77 -4.99
N ASP A 177 15.91 34.04 -6.11
CA ASP A 177 15.84 32.59 -6.31
C ASP A 177 17.19 31.85 -6.05
N GLY A 178 17.90 32.19 -4.98
CA GLY A 178 19.28 31.73 -4.73
C GLY A 178 19.44 30.58 -3.75
N GLY A 179 19.70 29.36 -4.25
CA GLY A 179 20.69 28.44 -3.67
C GLY A 179 20.41 27.69 -2.36
N GLU A 180 19.18 27.22 -2.08
CA GLU A 180 18.92 26.32 -0.93
C GLU A 180 19.59 24.95 -1.17
N ARG A 181 20.85 24.82 -0.76
CA ARG A 181 21.59 23.56 -0.71
C ARG A 181 21.52 22.96 0.67
N TYR A 182 21.84 21.67 0.79
CA TYR A 182 21.69 20.92 2.02
C TYR A 182 22.97 20.21 2.42
N ARG A 183 23.14 20.07 3.73
CA ARG A 183 24.07 19.15 4.38
C ARG A 183 23.26 17.99 4.94
N VAL A 184 23.59 16.76 4.53
CA VAL A 184 23.00 15.53 5.07
C VAL A 184 24.01 14.86 5.99
N ARG A 185 23.67 14.71 7.26
CA ARG A 185 24.50 14.00 8.25
C ARG A 185 24.10 12.54 8.30
N LEU A 186 25.08 11.66 8.27
CA LEU A 186 24.90 10.23 8.44
C LEU A 186 25.23 9.84 9.89
N SER A 187 24.67 8.72 10.35
CA SER A 187 24.84 8.26 11.74
C SER A 187 26.27 7.80 12.02
N GLY A 188 26.99 7.32 11.00
CA GLY A 188 28.43 7.05 11.06
C GLY A 188 29.32 8.30 11.07
N GLY A 189 28.75 9.51 11.08
CA GLY A 189 29.47 10.79 11.18
C GLY A 189 29.87 11.41 9.84
N ALA A 190 29.69 10.70 8.72
CA ALA A 190 29.90 11.24 7.39
C ALA A 190 28.89 12.37 7.08
N VAL A 191 29.32 13.28 6.22
CA VAL A 191 28.54 14.43 5.78
C VAL A 191 28.51 14.47 4.27
N LEU A 192 27.31 14.56 3.71
CA LEU A 192 27.09 14.74 2.29
C LEU A 192 26.59 16.17 2.02
N HIS A 193 27.07 16.78 0.95
CA HIS A 193 26.54 18.05 0.44
C HIS A 193 25.62 17.72 -0.75
N ALA A 194 24.49 18.41 -0.83
CA ALA A 194 23.44 18.11 -1.79
C ALA A 194 22.81 19.39 -2.34
N ASP A 195 22.62 19.47 -3.65
CA ASP A 195 21.80 20.51 -4.27
C ASP A 195 20.31 20.15 -4.23
N VAL A 196 20.01 18.86 -4.16
CA VAL A 196 18.65 18.31 -3.94
C VAL A 196 18.70 17.14 -2.98
N VAL A 197 17.72 17.05 -2.08
CA VAL A 197 17.52 15.90 -1.18
C VAL A 197 16.14 15.30 -1.39
N VAL A 198 16.06 13.97 -1.44
CA VAL A 198 14.80 13.22 -1.52
C VAL A 198 14.72 12.24 -0.36
N ALA A 199 13.77 12.45 0.54
CA ALA A 199 13.43 11.53 1.61
C ALA A 199 12.44 10.47 1.09
N ALA A 200 12.98 9.30 0.72
CA ALA A 200 12.25 8.13 0.25
C ALA A 200 12.30 7.00 1.31
N LEU A 201 11.97 7.35 2.56
CA LEU A 201 12.14 6.49 3.74
C LEU A 201 11.23 5.25 3.74
N GLY A 202 10.19 5.26 2.90
CA GLY A 202 9.23 4.18 2.82
C GLY A 202 8.51 3.97 4.16
N HIS A 203 8.54 2.72 4.60
CA HIS A 203 7.84 2.22 5.76
C HIS A 203 8.75 2.32 7.00
N THR A 204 8.42 3.22 7.92
CA THR A 204 9.22 3.51 9.13
C THR A 204 8.50 3.08 10.41
N ASP A 205 9.28 2.87 11.48
CA ASP A 205 8.72 2.55 12.79
C ASP A 205 8.35 3.80 13.57
N SER A 206 7.38 3.63 14.47
CA SER A 206 7.00 4.62 15.47
C SER A 206 7.25 4.06 16.85
N VAL A 207 7.66 4.92 17.79
CA VAL A 207 7.65 4.60 19.21
C VAL A 207 6.23 4.14 19.61
N PRO A 208 6.10 3.09 20.44
CA PRO A 208 4.80 2.57 20.87
C PRO A 208 3.85 3.67 21.37
N ASP A 209 2.55 3.50 21.15
CA ASP A 209 1.54 4.35 21.77
C ASP A 209 1.44 4.09 23.29
N ARG A 210 0.61 4.87 23.97
CA ARG A 210 0.49 4.80 25.44
C ARG A 210 0.07 3.40 25.91
N GLU A 211 -0.81 2.74 25.18
CA GLU A 211 -1.33 1.41 25.55
C GLU A 211 -0.25 0.35 25.34
N SER A 212 0.35 0.29 24.15
CA SER A 212 1.47 -0.63 23.88
C SER A 212 2.66 -0.37 24.80
N ALA A 213 2.96 0.89 25.15
CA ALA A 213 4.02 1.21 26.10
C ALA A 213 3.70 0.75 27.53
N ALA A 214 2.42 0.80 27.93
CA ALA A 214 1.99 0.27 29.22
C ALA A 214 2.15 -1.25 29.28
N TRP A 215 1.80 -1.98 28.21
CA TRP A 215 2.04 -3.42 28.10
C TRP A 215 3.52 -3.78 28.09
N ALA A 216 4.37 -3.01 27.40
CA ALA A 216 5.81 -3.21 27.42
C ALA A 216 6.39 -3.02 28.84
N GLY A 217 5.95 -1.96 29.53
CA GLY A 217 6.33 -1.70 30.92
C GLY A 217 5.87 -2.80 31.88
N PHE A 218 4.65 -3.31 31.70
CA PHE A 218 4.14 -4.44 32.46
C PHE A 218 4.97 -5.71 32.22
N ALA A 219 5.24 -6.03 30.96
CA ALA A 219 6.04 -7.19 30.59
C ALA A 219 7.43 -7.17 31.25
N ALA A 220 8.09 -6.02 31.23
CA ALA A 220 9.38 -5.82 31.88
C ALA A 220 9.34 -6.01 33.41
N ARG A 221 8.27 -5.57 34.09
CA ARG A 221 8.12 -5.73 35.55
C ARG A 221 7.87 -7.18 35.97
N HIS A 222 7.16 -7.94 35.15
CA HIS A 222 6.67 -9.28 35.51
C HIS A 222 7.41 -10.43 34.81
N GLY A 223 8.43 -10.13 34.01
CA GLY A 223 9.14 -11.15 33.23
C GLY A 223 8.28 -11.79 32.14
N ALA A 224 7.21 -11.10 31.72
CA ALA A 224 6.37 -11.51 30.61
C ALA A 224 6.97 -11.05 29.27
N PHE A 225 6.48 -11.60 28.16
CA PHE A 225 6.89 -11.20 26.81
C PHE A 225 5.86 -10.26 26.20
N HIS A 226 6.29 -9.15 25.63
CA HIS A 226 5.44 -8.28 24.81
C HIS A 226 6.15 -7.88 23.53
N ALA A 227 5.49 -8.12 22.40
CA ALA A 227 5.87 -7.55 21.11
C ALA A 227 4.86 -6.46 20.73
N ALA A 228 5.30 -5.21 20.84
CA ALA A 228 4.56 -4.04 20.37
C ALA A 228 4.43 -4.05 18.82
N PRO A 229 3.56 -3.21 18.23
CA PRO A 229 3.40 -3.13 16.78
C PRO A 229 4.72 -2.87 16.08
N SER A 230 5.10 -3.75 15.16
CA SER A 230 6.37 -3.72 14.45
C SER A 230 6.27 -4.47 13.12
N TYR A 231 7.29 -4.35 12.27
CA TYR A 231 7.45 -5.28 11.15
C TYR A 231 7.68 -6.68 11.71
N THR A 232 6.83 -7.64 11.32
CA THR A 232 6.81 -8.98 11.91
C THR A 232 8.19 -9.65 11.89
N THR A 233 8.98 -9.40 10.84
CA THR A 233 10.33 -9.95 10.62
C THR A 233 11.45 -9.30 11.43
N ASP A 234 11.16 -8.22 12.15
CA ASP A 234 12.13 -7.42 12.87
C ASP A 234 12.04 -7.64 14.38
N VAL A 235 11.04 -8.41 14.83
CA VAL A 235 10.83 -8.79 16.22
C VAL A 235 11.64 -10.04 16.54
N ASP A 236 12.35 -10.02 17.67
CA ASP A 236 12.98 -11.21 18.24
C ASP A 236 11.97 -12.04 19.03
N TYR A 237 11.56 -13.17 18.46
CA TYR A 237 10.66 -14.13 19.11
C TYR A 237 11.38 -15.24 19.87
N SER A 238 12.71 -15.24 19.92
CA SER A 238 13.49 -16.28 20.63
C SER A 238 13.13 -16.44 22.12
N PRO A 239 12.65 -15.41 22.85
CA PRO A 239 12.22 -15.60 24.24
C PRO A 239 10.98 -16.48 24.42
N LEU A 240 10.20 -16.75 23.37
CA LEU A 240 9.03 -17.62 23.44
C LEU A 240 9.45 -19.09 23.54
N ALA A 241 9.00 -19.76 24.60
CA ALA A 241 9.26 -21.18 24.84
C ALA A 241 8.29 -22.08 24.05
N ALA A 242 8.74 -23.32 23.82
CA ALA A 242 7.91 -24.38 23.27
C ALA A 242 6.64 -24.59 24.11
N GLY A 243 5.48 -24.68 23.45
CA GLY A 243 4.19 -24.90 24.10
C GLY A 243 3.66 -23.73 24.94
N GLN A 244 4.40 -22.61 25.04
CA GLN A 244 3.97 -21.43 25.79
C GLN A 244 2.71 -20.82 25.16
N ASP A 245 1.71 -20.51 25.98
CA ASP A 245 0.53 -19.77 25.52
C ASP A 245 0.90 -18.32 25.19
N VAL A 246 0.45 -17.83 24.04
CA VAL A 246 0.69 -16.47 23.55
C VAL A 246 -0.62 -15.87 23.07
N ILE A 247 -1.01 -14.73 23.64
CA ILE A 247 -2.12 -13.95 23.13
C ILE A 247 -1.64 -13.17 21.90
N VAL A 248 -2.41 -13.23 20.81
CA VAL A 248 -2.13 -12.49 19.58
C VAL A 248 -3.28 -11.54 19.26
N SER A 249 -2.97 -10.23 19.21
CA SER A 249 -3.91 -9.18 18.84
C SER A 249 -3.76 -8.81 17.37
N GLY A 250 -4.79 -9.14 16.58
CA GLY A 250 -4.83 -8.91 15.14
C GLY A 250 -4.67 -10.20 14.33
N MET A 251 -5.46 -10.30 13.26
CA MET A 251 -5.44 -11.44 12.32
C MET A 251 -5.31 -10.96 10.85
N GLY A 252 -4.61 -9.84 10.65
CA GLY A 252 -4.31 -9.31 9.31
C GLY A 252 -3.06 -9.95 8.68
N LEU A 253 -2.48 -9.31 7.67
CA LEU A 253 -1.29 -9.83 6.98
C LEU A 253 -0.08 -10.05 7.90
N ALA A 254 0.15 -9.18 8.88
CA ALA A 254 1.23 -9.34 9.84
C ALA A 254 1.08 -10.62 10.70
N PHE A 255 -0.16 -11.06 10.95
CA PHE A 255 -0.44 -12.33 11.63
C PHE A 255 -0.11 -13.54 10.76
N VAL A 256 -0.35 -13.44 9.44
CA VAL A 256 0.02 -14.51 8.50
C VAL A 256 1.54 -14.71 8.50
N ASP A 257 2.31 -13.62 8.43
CA ASP A 257 3.78 -13.70 8.56
C ASP A 257 4.20 -14.26 9.92
N LEU A 258 3.48 -13.91 10.99
CA LEU A 258 3.77 -14.40 12.34
C LEU A 258 3.60 -15.91 12.43
N LEU A 259 2.55 -16.46 11.82
CA LEU A 259 2.36 -17.90 11.73
C LEU A 259 3.55 -18.57 11.03
N VAL A 260 4.05 -18.02 9.92
CA VAL A 260 5.24 -18.58 9.24
C VAL A 260 6.44 -18.61 10.18
N LEU A 261 6.71 -17.52 10.89
CA LEU A 261 7.89 -17.41 11.76
C LEU A 261 7.80 -18.29 13.02
N LEU A 262 6.61 -18.41 13.62
CA LEU A 262 6.42 -19.19 14.85
C LEU A 262 6.13 -20.68 14.60
N MET A 263 5.79 -21.05 13.37
CA MET A 263 5.46 -22.43 12.98
C MET A 263 6.59 -23.04 12.16
N GLU A 264 6.70 -22.69 10.87
CA GLU A 264 7.76 -23.21 9.99
C GLU A 264 9.15 -22.72 10.42
N GLY A 265 9.26 -21.46 10.86
CA GLY A 265 10.50 -20.89 11.39
C GLY A 265 11.01 -21.55 12.67
N ARG A 266 10.19 -22.40 13.29
CA ARG A 266 10.54 -23.23 14.45
C ARG A 266 10.61 -24.72 14.10
N GLY A 267 10.69 -25.06 12.81
CA GLY A 267 10.97 -26.40 12.30
C GLY A 267 9.75 -27.28 12.02
N GLY A 268 8.53 -26.79 12.25
CA GLY A 268 7.34 -27.52 11.83
C GLY A 268 7.18 -27.52 10.31
N ARG A 269 6.42 -28.48 9.78
CA ARG A 269 6.30 -28.68 8.32
C ARG A 269 4.87 -28.96 7.89
N PHE A 270 4.55 -28.58 6.66
CA PHE A 270 3.29 -28.94 6.03
C PHE A 270 3.47 -30.16 5.13
N GLU A 271 2.56 -31.12 5.23
CA GLU A 271 2.40 -32.22 4.30
C GLU A 271 1.11 -32.02 3.50
N GLU A 272 1.21 -32.14 2.18
CA GLU A 272 0.06 -32.18 1.30
C GLU A 272 -0.68 -33.51 1.46
N LEU A 273 -1.99 -33.43 1.60
CA LEU A 273 -2.87 -34.59 1.69
C LEU A 273 -3.39 -34.96 0.30
N PRO A 274 -3.82 -36.23 0.07
CA PRO A 274 -4.32 -36.67 -1.23
C PRO A 274 -5.53 -35.88 -1.77
N ASP A 275 -6.29 -35.24 -0.89
CA ASP A 275 -7.45 -34.40 -1.22
C ASP A 275 -7.09 -32.94 -1.53
N GLY A 276 -5.79 -32.60 -1.58
CA GLY A 276 -5.30 -31.23 -1.74
C GLY A 276 -5.35 -30.40 -0.46
N GLY A 277 -5.73 -31.00 0.67
CA GLY A 277 -5.64 -30.41 2.00
C GLY A 277 -4.20 -30.35 2.52
N LEU A 278 -4.01 -29.68 3.66
CA LEU A 278 -2.73 -29.61 4.36
C LEU A 278 -2.84 -30.22 5.76
N ARG A 279 -1.85 -31.02 6.13
CA ARG A 279 -1.58 -31.46 7.50
C ARG A 279 -0.33 -30.76 8.01
N TYR A 280 -0.44 -30.11 9.16
CA TYR A 280 0.73 -29.55 9.84
C TYR A 280 1.34 -30.61 10.76
N LEU A 281 2.67 -30.74 10.70
CA LEU A 281 3.47 -31.60 11.56
C LEU A 281 4.32 -30.71 12.48
N PRO A 282 3.96 -30.59 13.77
CA PRO A 282 4.72 -29.82 14.74
C PRO A 282 6.13 -30.39 14.92
N SER A 283 7.11 -29.53 15.12
CA SER A 283 8.45 -29.90 15.61
C SER A 283 8.48 -30.10 17.12
N GLY A 284 7.55 -29.46 17.83
CA GLY A 284 7.53 -29.37 19.29
C GLY A 284 8.21 -28.12 19.84
N ALA A 285 8.75 -27.24 18.99
CA ALA A 285 9.37 -25.96 19.39
C ALA A 285 8.40 -24.76 19.29
N GLU A 286 7.22 -24.97 18.71
CA GLU A 286 6.21 -23.94 18.48
C GLU A 286 5.50 -23.50 19.78
N PRO A 287 5.13 -22.21 19.92
CA PRO A 287 4.21 -21.77 20.96
C PRO A 287 2.75 -22.12 20.62
N ARG A 288 1.84 -21.98 21.59
CA ARG A 288 0.39 -22.09 21.40
C ARG A 288 -0.24 -20.71 21.29
N LEU A 289 -0.89 -20.42 20.18
CA LEU A 289 -1.43 -19.09 19.88
C LEU A 289 -2.91 -18.98 20.19
N TRP A 290 -3.29 -17.90 20.88
CA TRP A 290 -4.66 -17.49 21.14
C TRP A 290 -4.92 -16.17 20.42
N ALA A 291 -5.47 -16.25 19.20
CA ALA A 291 -5.61 -15.13 18.31
C ALA A 291 -7.03 -14.53 18.37
N GLY A 292 -7.10 -13.20 18.40
CA GLY A 292 -8.36 -12.47 18.28
C GLY A 292 -8.21 -11.19 17.45
N SER A 293 -9.31 -10.66 16.98
CA SER A 293 -9.33 -9.39 16.23
C SER A 293 -10.67 -8.68 16.43
N ARG A 294 -10.79 -7.45 15.93
CA ARG A 294 -12.08 -6.73 15.92
C ARG A 294 -13.18 -7.52 15.20
N ARG A 295 -12.86 -8.07 14.02
CA ARG A 295 -13.80 -8.85 13.18
C ARG A 295 -13.95 -10.31 13.62
N GLY A 296 -13.00 -10.84 14.37
CA GLY A 296 -13.01 -12.24 14.80
C GLY A 296 -12.57 -13.25 13.74
N VAL A 297 -12.19 -12.79 12.55
CA VAL A 297 -11.71 -13.62 11.42
C VAL A 297 -10.41 -13.05 10.83
N PRO A 298 -9.60 -13.88 10.13
CA PRO A 298 -8.46 -13.39 9.35
C PRO A 298 -8.92 -12.67 8.08
N TYR A 299 -7.99 -12.00 7.39
CA TYR A 299 -8.26 -11.41 6.06
C TYR A 299 -8.64 -12.49 5.05
N HIS A 300 -9.49 -12.13 4.10
CA HIS A 300 -9.88 -13.02 3.00
C HIS A 300 -8.71 -13.42 2.13
N SER A 301 -8.83 -14.53 1.40
CA SER A 301 -7.86 -15.00 0.43
C SER A 301 -7.70 -14.00 -0.73
N LYS A 302 -6.51 -14.00 -1.35
CA LYS A 302 -6.39 -13.54 -2.73
C LYS A 302 -7.29 -14.37 -3.65
N ILE A 303 -7.87 -13.68 -4.63
CA ILE A 303 -8.80 -14.25 -5.60
C ILE A 303 -7.99 -14.87 -6.74
N THR A 304 -8.31 -16.12 -7.10
CA THR A 304 -7.73 -16.81 -8.25
C THR A 304 -8.76 -17.17 -9.30
N ALA A 305 -10.05 -16.95 -9.03
CA ALA A 305 -11.10 -17.01 -10.04
C ALA A 305 -10.84 -15.98 -11.16
N THR A 306 -11.36 -16.25 -12.35
CA THR A 306 -11.35 -15.35 -13.51
C THR A 306 -12.76 -14.85 -13.80
N LEU A 307 -12.89 -13.65 -14.36
CA LEU A 307 -14.19 -13.17 -14.84
C LEU A 307 -14.72 -14.11 -15.93
N ARG A 308 -16.03 -14.32 -15.95
CA ARG A 308 -16.79 -15.09 -16.94
C ARG A 308 -17.71 -14.19 -17.75
N GLY A 309 -18.27 -13.19 -17.10
CA GLY A 309 -19.22 -12.25 -17.68
C GLY A 309 -18.57 -11.05 -18.35
N GLU A 310 -19.40 -10.05 -18.63
CA GLU A 310 -18.97 -8.78 -19.19
C GLU A 310 -18.40 -7.86 -18.10
N THR A 311 -17.22 -7.29 -18.35
CA THR A 311 -16.61 -6.34 -17.43
C THR A 311 -17.48 -5.09 -17.24
N ALA A 312 -17.61 -4.62 -16.01
CA ALA A 312 -18.38 -3.41 -15.70
C ALA A 312 -17.76 -2.10 -16.23
N GLY A 313 -16.49 -2.11 -16.65
CA GLY A 313 -15.81 -0.91 -17.14
C GLY A 313 -15.43 0.05 -16.00
N GLU A 314 -15.49 1.35 -16.28
CA GLU A 314 -15.24 2.41 -15.29
C GLU A 314 -16.42 2.59 -14.32
N PRO A 315 -16.20 3.14 -13.11
CA PRO A 315 -17.28 3.43 -12.15
C PRO A 315 -18.40 4.26 -12.80
N ALA A 316 -19.65 3.85 -12.58
CA ALA A 316 -20.85 4.47 -13.12
C ALA A 316 -21.49 5.48 -12.14
N PHE A 317 -21.22 5.36 -10.84
CA PHE A 317 -21.88 6.18 -9.80
C PHE A 317 -20.90 7.09 -9.05
N PHE A 318 -19.75 6.56 -8.63
CA PHE A 318 -18.65 7.30 -8.03
C PHE A 318 -17.75 7.91 -9.11
N THR A 319 -18.33 8.77 -9.96
CA THR A 319 -17.64 9.37 -11.10
C THR A 319 -17.00 10.72 -10.75
N ALA A 320 -16.13 11.21 -11.63
CA ALA A 320 -15.55 12.55 -11.50
C ALA A 320 -16.64 13.65 -11.48
N GLU A 321 -17.69 13.51 -12.28
CA GLU A 321 -18.82 14.43 -12.35
C GLU A 321 -19.64 14.40 -11.05
N ALA A 322 -19.89 13.21 -10.49
CA ALA A 322 -20.60 13.06 -9.22
C ALA A 322 -19.82 13.70 -8.07
N VAL A 323 -18.51 13.45 -7.98
CA VAL A 323 -17.63 14.09 -6.99
C VAL A 323 -17.58 15.60 -7.19
N ALA A 324 -17.44 16.08 -8.43
CA ALA A 324 -17.44 17.51 -8.73
C ALA A 324 -18.77 18.18 -8.35
N ALA A 325 -19.90 17.51 -8.53
CA ALA A 325 -21.21 18.00 -8.09
C ALA A 325 -21.28 18.12 -6.57
N LEU A 326 -20.79 17.12 -5.82
CA LEU A 326 -20.71 17.19 -4.36
C LEU A 326 -19.80 18.33 -3.89
N LEU A 327 -18.66 18.54 -4.57
CA LEU A 327 -17.70 19.58 -4.22
C LEU A 327 -18.20 21.01 -4.47
N LYS A 328 -19.21 21.20 -5.34
CA LYS A 328 -19.88 22.50 -5.57
C LYS A 328 -20.76 22.94 -4.39
N ALA A 329 -21.25 21.99 -3.58
CA ALA A 329 -22.00 22.33 -2.38
C ALA A 329 -21.08 23.01 -1.35
N PRO A 330 -21.55 24.06 -0.65
CA PRO A 330 -20.76 24.67 0.41
C PRO A 330 -20.58 23.69 1.58
N GLY A 331 -19.37 23.66 2.14
CA GLY A 331 -19.04 22.84 3.30
C GLY A 331 -18.13 21.65 3.03
N GLU A 332 -17.91 20.88 4.09
CA GLU A 332 -17.14 19.64 4.09
C GLU A 332 -18.03 18.46 3.66
N LEU A 333 -17.41 17.48 3.01
CA LEU A 333 -18.02 16.22 2.61
C LEU A 333 -17.99 15.21 3.76
N ASP A 334 -19.09 14.48 3.90
CA ASP A 334 -19.19 13.31 4.75
C ASP A 334 -19.02 12.04 3.91
N PHE A 335 -17.97 11.27 4.20
CA PHE A 335 -17.63 10.06 3.46
C PHE A 335 -18.75 9.03 3.55
N ARG A 336 -19.36 8.81 4.72
CA ARG A 336 -20.39 7.77 4.89
C ARG A 336 -21.72 8.17 4.27
N ALA A 337 -22.09 9.43 4.37
CA ALA A 337 -23.37 9.91 3.86
C ALA A 337 -23.35 10.22 2.36
N GLN A 338 -22.21 10.67 1.81
CA GLN A 338 -22.16 11.21 0.45
C GLN A 338 -21.28 10.41 -0.53
N LEU A 339 -20.21 9.76 -0.07
CA LEU A 339 -19.25 9.08 -0.96
C LEU A 339 -19.42 7.55 -0.95
N TRP A 340 -19.50 6.95 0.23
CA TRP A 340 -19.67 5.52 0.43
C TRP A 340 -20.90 4.94 -0.29
N PRO A 341 -22.09 5.59 -0.31
CA PRO A 341 -23.24 5.05 -1.04
C PRO A 341 -22.99 4.93 -2.54
N LEU A 342 -22.20 5.85 -3.13
CA LEU A 342 -21.82 5.79 -4.55
C LEU A 342 -20.83 4.63 -4.80
N ILE A 343 -19.80 4.52 -3.96
CA ILE A 343 -18.80 3.44 -4.01
C ILE A 343 -19.46 2.07 -3.85
N ALA A 344 -20.34 1.94 -2.86
CA ALA A 344 -21.08 0.70 -2.59
C ALA A 344 -22.00 0.33 -3.78
N LYS A 345 -22.60 1.32 -4.43
CA LYS A 345 -23.42 1.12 -5.62
C LYS A 345 -22.60 0.64 -6.82
N ASP A 346 -21.41 1.19 -7.05
CA ASP A 346 -20.48 0.69 -8.08
C ASP A 346 -19.96 -0.72 -7.78
N ALA A 347 -19.67 -1.01 -6.52
CA ALA A 347 -19.28 -2.34 -6.07
C ALA A 347 -20.40 -3.36 -6.36
N GLY A 348 -21.64 -3.03 -6.00
CA GLY A 348 -22.80 -3.86 -6.30
C GLY A 348 -23.10 -3.98 -7.78
N PHE A 349 -22.99 -2.90 -8.54
CA PHE A 349 -23.20 -2.91 -9.99
C PHE A 349 -22.24 -3.88 -10.68
N ALA A 350 -20.94 -3.82 -10.36
CA ALA A 350 -19.94 -4.71 -10.93
C ALA A 350 -20.18 -6.17 -10.51
N TYR A 351 -20.47 -6.41 -9.22
CA TYR A 351 -20.79 -7.74 -8.69
C TYR A 351 -22.00 -8.36 -9.41
N TYR A 352 -23.11 -7.64 -9.51
CA TYR A 352 -24.32 -8.15 -10.15
C TYR A 352 -24.17 -8.23 -11.67
N ARG A 353 -23.41 -7.35 -12.33
CA ARG A 353 -23.15 -7.49 -13.77
C ARG A 353 -22.46 -8.80 -14.08
N GLU A 354 -21.40 -9.10 -13.33
CA GLU A 354 -20.67 -10.36 -13.49
C GLU A 354 -21.58 -11.57 -13.22
N LEU A 355 -22.39 -11.51 -12.17
CA LEU A 355 -23.34 -12.58 -11.86
C LEU A 355 -24.37 -12.80 -13.00
N PHE A 356 -25.01 -11.74 -13.48
CA PHE A 356 -26.07 -11.83 -14.50
C PHE A 356 -25.55 -12.22 -15.87
N THR A 357 -24.35 -11.77 -16.25
CA THR A 357 -23.80 -12.02 -17.59
C THR A 357 -22.89 -13.25 -17.62
N GLY A 358 -22.21 -13.58 -16.52
CA GLY A 358 -21.31 -14.73 -16.40
C GLY A 358 -21.99 -16.00 -15.86
N SER A 359 -23.16 -15.89 -15.24
CA SER A 359 -23.95 -17.03 -14.75
C SER A 359 -25.46 -16.76 -14.86
N PRO A 360 -25.98 -16.56 -16.08
CA PRO A 360 -27.39 -16.20 -16.33
C PRO A 360 -28.38 -17.26 -15.81
N GLU A 361 -27.95 -18.51 -15.62
CA GLU A 361 -28.74 -19.58 -15.02
C GLU A 361 -29.07 -19.36 -13.53
N ARG A 362 -28.36 -18.44 -12.85
CA ARG A 362 -28.53 -18.13 -11.42
C ARG A 362 -29.45 -16.93 -11.15
N VAL A 363 -30.04 -16.34 -12.19
CA VAL A 363 -30.87 -15.13 -12.09
C VAL A 363 -32.22 -15.31 -12.79
N ARG A 364 -33.22 -14.48 -12.44
CA ARG A 364 -34.59 -14.60 -12.97
C ARG A 364 -34.94 -13.65 -14.10
N ILE A 365 -34.22 -12.55 -14.24
CA ILE A 365 -34.45 -11.53 -15.26
C ILE A 365 -33.15 -11.24 -16.01
N GLY A 366 -33.25 -10.61 -17.19
CA GLY A 366 -32.07 -10.21 -17.96
C GLY A 366 -31.34 -9.02 -17.35
N TRP A 367 -30.04 -8.89 -17.65
CA TRP A 367 -29.20 -7.80 -17.14
C TRP A 367 -29.77 -6.41 -17.44
N GLN A 368 -30.29 -6.18 -18.65
CA GLN A 368 -30.82 -4.86 -19.03
C GLN A 368 -31.96 -4.40 -18.10
N GLU A 369 -32.92 -5.27 -17.80
CA GLU A 369 -34.02 -4.95 -16.89
C GLU A 369 -33.50 -4.72 -15.45
N PHE A 370 -32.54 -5.54 -15.02
CA PHE A 370 -31.93 -5.38 -13.70
C PHE A 370 -31.18 -4.06 -13.56
N ASP A 371 -30.34 -3.71 -14.54
CA ASP A 371 -29.55 -2.48 -14.59
C ASP A 371 -30.46 -1.25 -14.50
N GLU A 372 -31.47 -1.13 -15.37
CA GLU A 372 -32.39 0.00 -15.38
C GLU A 372 -33.02 0.25 -13.98
N ARG A 373 -33.42 -0.82 -13.30
CA ARG A 373 -34.03 -0.76 -11.96
C ARG A 373 -33.01 -0.55 -10.85
N PHE A 374 -31.82 -1.14 -10.94
CA PHE A 374 -30.75 -1.02 -9.96
C PHE A 374 -30.14 0.38 -9.98
N SER A 375 -29.86 0.90 -11.17
CA SER A 375 -29.32 2.23 -11.41
C SER A 375 -30.26 3.33 -10.91
N ALA A 376 -31.58 3.12 -10.94
CA ALA A 376 -32.57 4.04 -10.39
C ALA A 376 -32.71 3.99 -8.85
N ALA A 377 -32.24 2.93 -8.19
CA ALA A 377 -32.39 2.74 -6.74
C ALA A 377 -31.16 3.26 -5.97
N ASP A 378 -31.37 3.87 -4.80
CA ASP A 378 -30.27 4.18 -3.88
C ASP A 378 -29.74 2.91 -3.22
N TRP A 379 -28.45 2.90 -2.85
CA TRP A 379 -27.83 1.74 -2.21
C TRP A 379 -28.63 1.28 -0.99
N TYR A 380 -28.90 2.13 0.00
CA TYR A 380 -29.64 1.71 1.21
C TYR A 380 -31.17 1.71 1.07
N SER A 381 -31.71 1.56 -0.15
CA SER A 381 -33.16 1.58 -0.37
C SER A 381 -33.80 0.18 -0.29
N GLN A 382 -35.01 0.12 0.25
CA GLN A 382 -35.87 -1.08 0.17
C GLN A 382 -36.23 -1.47 -1.27
N ALA A 383 -36.13 -0.53 -2.22
CA ALA A 383 -36.34 -0.80 -3.64
C ALA A 383 -35.22 -1.70 -4.21
N ARG A 384 -33.95 -1.39 -3.89
CA ARG A 384 -32.79 -2.23 -4.24
C ARG A 384 -32.89 -3.61 -3.63
N GLU A 385 -33.17 -3.70 -2.33
CA GLU A 385 -33.29 -5.00 -1.63
C GLU A 385 -34.37 -5.90 -2.24
N ARG A 386 -35.54 -5.33 -2.52
CA ARG A 386 -36.63 -6.06 -3.21
C ARG A 386 -36.21 -6.49 -4.62
N LEU A 387 -35.55 -5.62 -5.38
CA LEU A 387 -35.04 -5.96 -6.72
C LEU A 387 -34.08 -7.15 -6.66
N VAL A 388 -33.08 -7.12 -5.77
CA VAL A 388 -32.11 -8.22 -5.62
C VAL A 388 -32.82 -9.52 -5.23
N SER A 389 -33.68 -9.48 -4.20
CA SER A 389 -34.40 -10.68 -3.73
C SER A 389 -35.33 -11.30 -4.78
N GLN A 390 -35.91 -10.48 -5.67
CA GLN A 390 -36.77 -10.94 -6.75
C GLN A 390 -35.98 -11.51 -7.93
N SER A 391 -34.77 -10.99 -8.16
CA SER A 391 -33.98 -11.30 -9.35
C SER A 391 -32.91 -12.37 -9.12
N VAL A 392 -32.40 -12.51 -7.90
CA VAL A 392 -31.35 -13.47 -7.52
C VAL A 392 -31.95 -14.45 -6.49
N PRO A 393 -32.34 -15.68 -6.89
CA PRO A 393 -33.02 -16.63 -6.00
C PRO A 393 -32.17 -17.11 -4.83
N ASP A 394 -30.86 -17.29 -5.07
CA ASP A 394 -29.92 -17.72 -4.05
C ASP A 394 -29.53 -16.53 -3.16
N THR A 395 -29.91 -16.59 -1.89
CA THR A 395 -29.62 -15.53 -0.92
C THR A 395 -28.14 -15.42 -0.58
N GLU A 396 -27.33 -16.46 -0.82
CA GLU A 396 -25.88 -16.40 -0.60
C GLU A 396 -25.17 -15.53 -1.65
N LEU A 397 -25.85 -15.21 -2.77
CA LEU A 397 -25.37 -14.29 -3.81
C LEU A 397 -25.88 -12.85 -3.60
N HIS A 398 -26.52 -12.56 -2.46
CA HIS A 398 -26.93 -11.20 -2.13
C HIS A 398 -25.74 -10.46 -1.51
N LEU A 399 -25.21 -9.46 -2.23
CA LEU A 399 -24.11 -8.66 -1.73
C LEU A 399 -24.54 -7.80 -0.54
N ASP A 400 -23.93 -8.09 0.61
CA ASP A 400 -24.09 -7.36 1.87
C ASP A 400 -22.70 -6.91 2.34
N LEU A 401 -22.38 -5.63 2.13
CA LEU A 401 -21.06 -5.07 2.45
C LEU A 401 -20.86 -4.90 3.96
N GLU A 402 -21.94 -4.67 4.71
CA GLU A 402 -21.92 -4.54 6.16
C GLU A 402 -21.65 -5.90 6.83
N ARG A 403 -22.31 -6.96 6.36
CA ARG A 403 -22.04 -8.34 6.80
C ARG A 403 -20.66 -8.80 6.34
N LEU A 404 -20.21 -8.37 5.16
CA LEU A 404 -18.83 -8.63 4.71
C LEU A 404 -17.83 -7.99 5.68
N ASP A 405 -18.01 -6.73 6.10
CA ASP A 405 -17.12 -6.07 7.06
C ASP A 405 -17.18 -6.67 8.48
N HIS A 406 -18.37 -7.12 8.89
CA HIS A 406 -18.63 -7.66 10.23
C HIS A 406 -19.34 -9.02 10.16
N PRO A 407 -18.62 -10.10 9.82
CA PRO A 407 -19.23 -11.39 9.51
C PRO A 407 -19.94 -12.07 10.69
N PHE A 408 -19.60 -11.69 11.91
CA PHE A 408 -20.23 -12.17 13.13
C PHE A 408 -21.08 -11.12 13.85
N ALA A 409 -21.44 -10.02 13.17
CA ALA A 409 -22.34 -9.01 13.75
C ALA A 409 -23.64 -9.67 14.22
N GLY A 410 -24.03 -9.40 15.47
CA GLY A 410 -25.25 -9.93 16.08
C GLY A 410 -25.20 -11.40 16.51
N ARG A 411 -24.10 -12.13 16.27
CA ARG A 411 -23.94 -13.52 16.72
C ARG A 411 -23.45 -13.56 18.18
N VAL A 412 -24.12 -14.36 18.99
CA VAL A 412 -23.65 -14.75 20.33
C VAL A 412 -23.16 -16.20 20.24
N PHE A 413 -21.93 -16.48 20.69
CA PHE A 413 -21.39 -17.83 20.62
C PHE A 413 -21.68 -18.61 21.90
N ALA A 414 -21.88 -19.92 21.76
CA ALA A 414 -22.11 -20.83 22.89
C ALA A 414 -20.83 -21.14 23.70
N GLY A 415 -19.66 -20.72 23.21
CA GLY A 415 -18.36 -20.89 23.86
C GLY A 415 -17.24 -21.19 22.87
N HIS A 416 -16.12 -21.70 23.38
CA HIS A 416 -14.88 -21.88 22.62
C HIS A 416 -15.02 -22.74 21.36
N ALA A 417 -15.69 -23.89 21.45
CA ALA A 417 -15.86 -24.80 20.33
C ALA A 417 -16.70 -24.20 19.19
N ASP A 418 -17.73 -23.43 19.54
CA ASP A 418 -18.59 -22.74 18.55
C ASP A 418 -17.81 -21.64 17.82
N VAL A 419 -16.94 -20.90 18.52
CA VAL A 419 -16.01 -19.96 17.88
C VAL A 419 -15.06 -20.67 16.91
N GLN A 420 -14.45 -21.79 17.31
CA GLN A 420 -13.54 -22.53 16.43
C GLN A 420 -14.27 -23.00 15.16
N ALA A 421 -15.46 -23.59 15.30
CA ALA A 421 -16.27 -24.05 14.19
C ALA A 421 -16.69 -22.90 13.26
N ALA A 422 -17.11 -21.76 13.82
CA ALA A 422 -17.54 -20.61 13.04
C ALA A 422 -16.40 -19.98 12.23
N VAL A 423 -15.24 -19.76 12.84
CA VAL A 423 -14.08 -19.15 12.17
C VAL A 423 -13.54 -20.09 11.09
N THR A 424 -13.44 -21.38 11.38
CA THR A 424 -12.97 -22.37 10.39
C THR A 424 -13.93 -22.51 9.21
N ALA A 425 -15.25 -22.53 9.45
CA ALA A 425 -16.26 -22.52 8.39
C ALA A 425 -16.17 -21.24 7.55
N TYR A 426 -15.97 -20.08 8.18
CA TYR A 426 -15.81 -18.81 7.47
C TYR A 426 -14.59 -18.81 6.55
N VAL A 427 -13.44 -19.24 7.06
CA VAL A 427 -12.20 -19.33 6.26
C VAL A 427 -12.32 -20.37 5.14
N GLY A 428 -12.97 -21.51 5.40
CA GLY A 428 -13.26 -22.53 4.39
C GLY A 428 -14.13 -21.98 3.27
N ARG A 429 -15.24 -21.30 3.62
CA ARG A 429 -16.15 -20.70 2.65
C ARG A 429 -15.46 -19.61 1.82
N ASP A 430 -14.64 -18.77 2.44
CA ASP A 430 -13.87 -17.75 1.73
C ASP A 430 -12.92 -18.36 0.69
N LEU A 431 -12.22 -19.45 1.04
CA LEU A 431 -11.37 -20.19 0.10
C LEU A 431 -12.17 -20.74 -1.08
N GLU A 432 -13.35 -21.32 -0.84
CA GLU A 432 -14.24 -21.82 -1.90
C GLU A 432 -14.70 -20.68 -2.82
N LEU A 433 -15.19 -19.58 -2.25
CA LEU A 433 -15.68 -18.41 -2.98
C LEU A 433 -14.60 -17.78 -3.85
N ARG A 434 -13.36 -17.70 -3.37
CA ARG A 434 -12.31 -16.91 -4.03
C ARG A 434 -11.39 -17.70 -4.94
N THR A 435 -11.35 -19.02 -4.74
CA THR A 435 -10.48 -19.90 -5.54
C THR A 435 -11.24 -20.89 -6.39
N GLY A 436 -12.53 -21.12 -6.10
CA GLY A 436 -13.41 -21.90 -6.94
C GLY A 436 -13.75 -21.18 -8.25
N PRO A 437 -14.12 -21.93 -9.29
CA PRO A 437 -14.43 -21.31 -10.58
C PRO A 437 -15.78 -20.58 -10.54
N ASP A 438 -16.66 -20.91 -9.61
CA ASP A 438 -18.10 -20.63 -9.63
C ASP A 438 -18.54 -19.31 -9.01
N HIS A 439 -17.59 -18.47 -8.64
CA HIS A 439 -17.83 -17.24 -7.89
C HIS A 439 -17.01 -16.07 -8.44
N SER A 440 -17.06 -15.89 -9.77
CA SER A 440 -16.33 -14.85 -10.49
C SER A 440 -16.78 -13.42 -10.12
N GLU A 441 -17.99 -13.26 -9.58
CA GLU A 441 -18.51 -12.01 -9.05
C GLU A 441 -17.68 -11.44 -7.90
N THR A 442 -16.94 -12.29 -7.17
CA THR A 442 -15.99 -11.84 -6.14
C THR A 442 -14.82 -11.06 -6.74
N LEU A 443 -14.34 -11.46 -7.93
CA LEU A 443 -13.30 -10.74 -8.65
C LEU A 443 -13.83 -9.40 -9.19
N ALA A 444 -15.07 -9.37 -9.67
CA ALA A 444 -15.70 -8.14 -10.15
C ALA A 444 -15.87 -7.11 -9.01
N LEU A 445 -16.28 -7.57 -7.82
CA LEU A 445 -16.32 -6.76 -6.60
C LEU A 445 -14.94 -6.17 -6.27
N PHE A 446 -13.90 -7.01 -6.24
CA PHE A 446 -12.52 -6.55 -6.00
C PHE A 446 -12.09 -5.46 -6.98
N ILE A 447 -12.29 -5.68 -8.28
CA ILE A 447 -11.88 -4.73 -9.32
C ILE A 447 -12.58 -3.38 -9.10
N SER A 448 -13.88 -3.40 -8.81
CA SER A 448 -14.66 -2.18 -8.54
C SER A 448 -14.21 -1.44 -7.28
N LEU A 449 -13.95 -2.17 -6.18
CA LEU A 449 -13.42 -1.58 -4.95
C LEU A 449 -12.01 -1.03 -5.13
N LEU A 450 -11.14 -1.70 -5.90
CA LEU A 450 -9.80 -1.21 -6.23
C LEU A 450 -9.85 0.08 -7.04
N LYS A 451 -10.72 0.17 -8.06
CA LYS A 451 -10.92 1.40 -8.83
C LYS A 451 -11.42 2.53 -7.94
N SER A 452 -12.45 2.26 -7.13
CA SER A 452 -13.00 3.22 -6.16
C SER A 452 -11.96 3.70 -5.14
N TYR A 453 -11.08 2.81 -4.68
CA TYR A 453 -9.99 3.16 -3.77
C TYR A 453 -9.02 4.15 -4.42
N MET A 454 -8.63 3.89 -5.66
CA MET A 454 -7.73 4.77 -6.41
C MET A 454 -8.40 6.10 -6.77
N ASP A 455 -9.66 6.07 -7.17
CA ASP A 455 -10.43 7.26 -7.53
C ASP A 455 -10.75 8.14 -6.34
N LEU A 456 -10.98 7.58 -5.15
CA LEU A 456 -11.17 8.38 -3.94
C LEU A 456 -9.97 9.28 -3.68
N GLY A 457 -8.76 8.73 -3.78
CA GLY A 457 -7.52 9.49 -3.62
C GLY A 457 -7.24 10.50 -4.72
N ARG A 458 -7.75 10.23 -5.93
CA ARG A 458 -7.54 11.07 -7.11
C ARG A 458 -8.55 12.21 -7.22
N LEU A 459 -9.82 11.95 -6.87
CA LEU A 459 -10.95 12.83 -7.12
C LEU A 459 -11.36 13.65 -5.90
N VAL A 460 -11.14 13.16 -4.68
CA VAL A 460 -11.62 13.80 -3.45
C VAL A 460 -10.48 14.45 -2.68
N PRO A 461 -10.40 15.80 -2.63
CA PRO A 461 -9.39 16.49 -1.83
C PRO A 461 -9.60 16.20 -0.34
N SER A 462 -8.52 15.82 0.36
CA SER A 462 -8.59 15.42 1.78
C SER A 462 -9.13 16.51 2.71
N GLU A 463 -8.79 17.76 2.41
CA GLU A 463 -9.22 18.98 3.11
C GLU A 463 -10.70 19.30 2.90
N ARG A 464 -11.34 18.67 1.91
CA ARG A 464 -12.79 18.77 1.69
C ARG A 464 -13.56 17.74 2.49
N LEU A 465 -12.92 16.73 3.10
CA LEU A 465 -13.59 15.77 3.98
C LEU A 465 -13.69 16.30 5.41
N ASN A 466 -14.80 16.05 6.08
CA ASN A 466 -14.94 16.36 7.51
C ASN A 466 -14.00 15.49 8.38
N ALA A 467 -13.78 15.88 9.64
CA ALA A 467 -12.83 15.23 10.55
C ALA A 467 -13.05 13.73 10.72
N ARG A 468 -14.32 13.36 10.88
CA ARG A 468 -14.73 11.96 11.01
C ARG A 468 -14.38 11.20 9.74
N SER A 469 -14.69 11.77 8.58
CA SER A 469 -14.49 11.17 7.27
C SER A 469 -13.01 10.97 6.93
N GLN A 470 -12.14 11.91 7.28
CA GLN A 470 -10.69 11.74 7.10
C GLN A 470 -10.17 10.53 7.90
N ARG A 471 -10.61 10.39 9.17
CA ARG A 471 -10.28 9.22 10.00
C ARG A 471 -10.90 7.93 9.46
N GLU A 472 -12.12 7.99 8.93
CA GLU A 472 -12.79 6.84 8.34
C GLU A 472 -12.12 6.39 7.06
N VAL A 473 -11.67 7.31 6.19
CA VAL A 473 -10.94 6.98 4.96
C VAL A 473 -9.61 6.29 5.28
N GLN A 474 -8.83 6.84 6.21
CA GLN A 474 -7.54 6.27 6.61
C GLN A 474 -7.67 5.02 7.50
N GLY A 475 -8.75 4.91 8.27
CA GLY A 475 -9.00 3.83 9.22
C GLY A 475 -9.92 2.75 8.67
N TRP A 476 -11.22 3.03 8.64
CA TRP A 476 -12.24 2.06 8.25
C TRP A 476 -12.14 1.65 6.78
N TRP A 477 -12.16 2.59 5.84
CA TRP A 477 -12.18 2.32 4.40
C TRP A 477 -10.93 1.55 3.98
N HIS A 478 -9.74 2.05 4.34
CA HIS A 478 -8.50 1.33 4.11
C HIS A 478 -8.51 -0.06 4.76
N GLY A 479 -9.01 -0.19 5.99
CA GLY A 479 -9.11 -1.46 6.71
C GLY A 479 -10.20 -2.42 6.20
N PHE A 480 -11.24 -1.92 5.53
CA PHE A 480 -12.28 -2.69 4.85
C PHE A 480 -11.74 -3.20 3.52
N PHE A 481 -11.24 -2.31 2.66
CA PHE A 481 -10.58 -2.67 1.40
C PHE A 481 -9.46 -3.68 1.64
N SER A 482 -8.59 -3.45 2.63
CA SER A 482 -7.50 -4.37 2.91
C SER A 482 -7.98 -5.76 3.35
N PHE A 483 -9.06 -5.81 4.14
CA PHE A 483 -9.65 -7.05 4.62
C PHE A 483 -10.32 -7.86 3.50
N VAL A 484 -11.04 -7.18 2.59
CA VAL A 484 -11.76 -7.82 1.49
C VAL A 484 -10.82 -8.21 0.35
N ASP A 485 -9.84 -7.37 0.02
CA ASP A 485 -9.18 -7.42 -1.30
C ASP A 485 -7.65 -7.53 -1.25
N SER A 486 -7.04 -7.20 -0.10
CA SER A 486 -5.58 -7.24 0.08
C SER A 486 -5.13 -8.42 0.94
N GLY A 487 -5.84 -9.54 0.83
CA GLY A 487 -5.59 -10.81 1.49
C GLY A 487 -4.23 -11.49 1.30
N PRO A 488 -3.91 -12.53 2.08
CA PRO A 488 -2.77 -13.40 1.82
C PRO A 488 -3.06 -14.37 0.65
N PRO A 489 -2.03 -15.05 0.10
CA PRO A 489 -2.22 -16.15 -0.85
C PRO A 489 -3.13 -17.25 -0.28
N PRO A 490 -3.96 -17.93 -1.08
CA PRO A 490 -4.89 -18.95 -0.58
C PRO A 490 -4.24 -20.06 0.25
N ARG A 491 -3.02 -20.44 -0.13
CA ARG A 491 -2.22 -21.44 0.60
C ARG A 491 -2.05 -21.07 2.08
N ARG A 492 -1.91 -19.77 2.41
CA ARG A 492 -1.74 -19.30 3.80
C ARG A 492 -2.95 -19.53 4.68
N LEU A 493 -4.16 -19.42 4.13
CA LEU A 493 -5.36 -19.73 4.88
C LEU A 493 -5.53 -21.25 5.07
N ARG A 494 -5.14 -22.06 4.07
CA ARG A 494 -5.10 -23.54 4.23
C ARG A 494 -4.09 -23.96 5.30
N GLU A 495 -2.91 -23.32 5.33
CA GLU A 495 -1.88 -23.52 6.35
C GLU A 495 -2.39 -23.12 7.73
N MET A 496 -3.05 -21.97 7.86
CA MET A 496 -3.69 -21.53 9.10
C MET A 496 -4.70 -22.55 9.63
N LEU A 497 -5.57 -23.08 8.76
CA LEU A 497 -6.52 -24.14 9.13
C LEU A 497 -5.79 -25.43 9.56
N ALA A 498 -4.67 -25.77 8.94
CA ALA A 498 -3.87 -26.94 9.32
C ALA A 498 -3.18 -26.77 10.68
N ILE A 499 -2.63 -25.59 10.98
CA ILE A 499 -2.06 -25.24 12.30
C ILE A 499 -3.16 -25.28 13.37
N HIS A 500 -4.36 -24.77 13.05
CA HIS A 500 -5.51 -24.85 13.95
C HIS A 500 -5.89 -26.30 14.27
N ARG A 501 -6.00 -27.17 13.24
CA ARG A 501 -6.26 -28.61 13.43
C ARG A 501 -5.18 -29.31 14.27
N ALA A 502 -3.93 -28.86 14.21
CA ALA A 502 -2.84 -29.37 15.04
C ALA A 502 -2.90 -28.86 16.51
N GLY A 503 -3.86 -28.01 16.87
CA GLY A 503 -4.07 -27.51 18.23
C GLY A 503 -3.16 -26.34 18.63
N LEU A 504 -2.34 -25.82 17.71
CA LEU A 504 -1.38 -24.75 17.98
C LEU A 504 -1.93 -23.34 17.75
N LEU A 505 -3.09 -23.22 17.10
CA LEU A 505 -3.81 -21.96 16.91
C LEU A 505 -5.26 -22.10 17.39
N GLN A 506 -5.68 -21.20 18.28
CA GLN A 506 -7.03 -21.11 18.83
C GLN A 506 -7.58 -19.69 18.61
N PHE A 507 -8.85 -19.57 18.26
CA PHE A 507 -9.51 -18.29 18.00
C PHE A 507 -10.33 -17.82 19.22
N LEU A 508 -10.22 -16.53 19.58
CA LEU A 508 -10.96 -15.93 20.70
C LEU A 508 -12.33 -15.36 20.29
N GLY A 509 -12.55 -15.16 18.98
CA GLY A 509 -13.76 -14.53 18.43
C GLY A 509 -13.62 -13.02 18.21
N PRO A 510 -14.71 -12.34 17.82
CA PRO A 510 -14.73 -10.91 17.52
C PRO A 510 -14.66 -10.03 18.77
N GLY A 511 -14.29 -8.76 18.59
CA GLY A 511 -14.27 -7.79 19.68
C GLY A 511 -13.27 -8.10 20.79
N LEU A 512 -12.07 -8.58 20.42
CA LEU A 512 -10.97 -8.82 21.35
C LEU A 512 -10.74 -7.61 22.27
N GLN A 513 -10.63 -7.88 23.56
CA GLN A 513 -10.20 -6.95 24.60
C GLN A 513 -9.02 -7.58 25.35
N ILE A 514 -8.08 -6.76 25.81
CA ILE A 514 -6.88 -7.22 26.51
C ILE A 514 -6.62 -6.28 27.69
N GLU A 515 -6.26 -6.86 28.83
CA GLU A 515 -5.75 -6.14 29.99
C GLU A 515 -4.45 -6.78 30.50
N ALA A 516 -3.67 -5.98 31.23
CA ALA A 516 -2.48 -6.42 31.94
C ALA A 516 -2.83 -6.61 33.43
N ALA A 517 -2.95 -7.86 33.88
CA ALA A 517 -3.41 -8.17 35.22
C ALA A 517 -2.24 -8.18 36.22
N GLU A 518 -1.94 -7.00 36.80
CA GLU A 518 -0.85 -6.74 37.77
C GLU A 518 -0.74 -7.79 38.88
N TYR A 519 -1.85 -8.26 39.44
CA TYR A 519 -1.83 -9.27 40.52
C TYR A 519 -1.25 -10.62 40.08
N SER A 520 -1.52 -11.03 38.83
CA SER A 520 -1.09 -12.32 38.30
C SER A 520 0.22 -12.27 37.51
N GLY A 521 0.66 -11.06 37.13
CA GLY A 521 1.78 -10.87 36.21
C GLY A 521 1.53 -11.40 34.79
N ARG A 522 0.26 -11.58 34.40
CA ARG A 522 -0.13 -12.11 33.08
C ARG A 522 -1.04 -11.15 32.30
N PHE A 523 -1.01 -11.27 30.98
CA PHE A 523 -2.01 -10.66 30.11
C PHE A 523 -3.29 -11.48 30.15
N VAL A 524 -4.44 -10.82 30.13
CA VAL A 524 -5.75 -11.45 30.08
C VAL A 524 -6.48 -10.91 28.85
N ALA A 525 -6.90 -11.81 27.97
CA ALA A 525 -7.65 -11.51 26.77
C ALA A 525 -9.05 -12.10 26.84
N TRP A 526 -10.06 -11.35 26.40
CA TRP A 526 -11.43 -11.85 26.33
C TRP A 526 -12.20 -11.32 25.13
N SER A 527 -13.31 -11.99 24.82
CA SER A 527 -14.33 -11.51 23.88
C SER A 527 -15.71 -11.62 24.53
N ALA A 528 -16.41 -10.50 24.64
CA ALA A 528 -17.74 -10.46 25.24
C ALA A 528 -18.76 -11.29 24.44
N GLN A 529 -18.62 -11.34 23.10
CA GLN A 529 -19.52 -12.09 22.23
C GLN A 529 -19.34 -13.62 22.35
N SER A 530 -18.13 -14.07 22.72
CA SER A 530 -17.85 -15.49 22.88
C SER A 530 -17.83 -15.99 24.33
N GLY A 531 -17.72 -15.08 25.30
CA GLY A 531 -17.53 -15.41 26.72
C GLY A 531 -16.17 -16.06 27.01
N ILE A 532 -15.27 -16.14 26.03
CA ILE A 532 -13.95 -16.75 26.18
C ILE A 532 -13.04 -15.77 26.91
N THR A 533 -12.32 -16.25 27.92
CA THR A 533 -11.25 -15.53 28.63
C THR A 533 -10.01 -16.40 28.70
N VAL A 534 -8.84 -15.86 28.35
CA VAL A 534 -7.55 -16.56 28.33
C VAL A 534 -6.50 -15.71 29.02
N SER A 535 -5.61 -16.35 29.77
CA SER A 535 -4.47 -15.69 30.42
C SER A 535 -3.13 -16.26 29.95
N ALA A 536 -2.23 -15.41 29.46
CA ALA A 536 -0.93 -15.79 28.93
C ALA A 536 0.21 -14.92 29.49
N PRO A 537 1.45 -15.44 29.59
CA PRO A 537 2.61 -14.66 29.95
C PRO A 537 3.22 -13.93 28.74
N ALA A 538 2.57 -13.99 27.57
CA ALA A 538 3.06 -13.39 26.34
C ALA A 538 1.92 -12.73 25.55
N LEU A 539 2.19 -11.53 25.03
CA LEU A 539 1.31 -10.78 24.13
C LEU A 539 2.07 -10.34 22.88
N ILE A 540 1.50 -10.60 21.70
CA ILE A 540 2.00 -10.10 20.42
C ILE A 540 0.93 -9.25 19.76
N GLU A 541 1.28 -8.01 19.42
CA GLU A 541 0.44 -7.16 18.58
C GLU A 541 0.79 -7.38 17.11
N ALA A 542 0.06 -8.27 16.43
CA ALA A 542 0.28 -8.65 15.04
C ALA A 542 -0.28 -7.60 14.06
N ARG A 543 0.26 -6.38 14.15
CA ARG A 543 -0.07 -5.22 13.31
C ARG A 543 1.17 -4.32 13.14
N LEU A 544 1.18 -3.56 12.04
CA LEU A 544 2.20 -2.52 11.85
C LEU A 544 1.94 -1.33 12.79
N PRO A 545 2.98 -0.60 13.20
CA PRO A 545 2.81 0.65 13.93
C PRO A 545 2.06 1.67 13.06
N ALA A 546 1.20 2.47 13.69
CA ALA A 546 0.60 3.61 13.02
C ALA A 546 1.71 4.61 12.65
N PRO A 547 1.68 5.22 11.45
CA PRO A 547 2.65 6.23 11.07
C PRO A 547 2.61 7.39 12.06
N SER A 548 3.78 7.93 12.40
CA SER A 548 3.90 9.15 13.18
C SER A 548 5.23 9.81 12.89
N VAL A 549 5.21 11.11 12.57
CA VAL A 549 6.43 11.91 12.51
C VAL A 549 6.82 12.30 13.94
N ALA A 550 5.84 12.76 14.73
CA ALA A 550 5.99 13.14 16.14
C ALA A 550 6.63 12.06 17.02
N ARG A 551 6.24 10.80 16.81
CA ARG A 551 6.74 9.65 17.56
C ARG A 551 7.61 8.75 16.71
N SER A 552 8.21 9.25 15.62
CA SER A 552 8.99 8.39 14.73
C SER A 552 10.20 7.79 15.45
N ALA A 553 10.48 6.51 15.20
CA ALA A 553 11.75 5.89 15.56
C ALA A 553 12.88 6.27 14.59
N ASN A 554 12.55 6.76 13.39
CA ASN A 554 13.53 7.22 12.40
C ASN A 554 14.14 8.58 12.82
N PRO A 555 15.48 8.68 12.95
CA PRO A 555 16.14 9.90 13.41
C PRO A 555 15.95 11.10 12.47
N LEU A 556 15.91 10.88 11.15
CA LEU A 556 15.69 11.95 10.20
C LEU A 556 14.29 12.55 10.32
N LEU A 557 13.24 11.74 10.48
CA LEU A 557 11.87 12.26 10.62
C LEU A 557 11.73 13.14 11.88
N ARG A 558 12.32 12.71 13.00
CA ARG A 558 12.37 13.54 14.23
C ARG A 558 13.15 14.83 14.00
N GLN A 559 14.26 14.77 13.27
CA GLN A 559 15.09 15.94 12.99
C GLN A 559 14.38 16.93 12.06
N LEU A 560 13.72 16.46 11.00
CA LEU A 560 12.94 17.30 10.09
C LEU A 560 11.84 18.07 10.83
N GLN A 561 11.16 17.40 11.76
CA GLN A 561 10.13 18.02 12.59
C GLN A 561 10.70 19.04 13.58
N SER A 562 11.72 18.66 14.35
CA SER A 562 12.30 19.53 15.38
C SER A 562 13.05 20.74 14.81
N SER A 563 13.60 20.62 13.59
CA SER A 563 14.24 21.74 12.87
C SER A 563 13.25 22.65 12.14
N GLY A 564 11.99 22.24 11.99
CA GLY A 564 10.99 22.96 11.21
C GLY A 564 11.19 22.90 9.69
N LEU A 565 12.03 21.97 9.20
CA LEU A 565 12.18 21.72 7.75
C LEU A 565 11.00 20.95 7.17
N GLY A 566 10.38 20.09 7.97
CA GLY A 566 9.14 19.38 7.64
C GLY A 566 8.20 19.35 8.83
N THR A 567 6.94 19.02 8.59
CA THR A 567 5.95 18.85 9.66
C THR A 567 5.10 17.62 9.41
N GLU A 568 4.51 17.09 10.48
CA GLU A 568 3.40 16.15 10.35
C GLU A 568 2.19 16.87 9.75
N GLN A 569 1.48 16.23 8.83
CA GLN A 569 0.24 16.77 8.29
C GLN A 569 -0.80 16.89 9.41
N GLN A 570 -1.29 18.12 9.56
CA GLN A 570 -2.38 18.47 10.44
C GLN A 570 -3.58 18.85 9.57
N LEU A 571 -4.75 18.33 9.90
CA LEU A 571 -6.00 18.64 9.23
C LEU A 571 -6.86 19.43 10.21
N LEU A 572 -7.19 20.67 9.86
CA LEU A 572 -8.12 21.51 10.62
C LEU A 572 -9.55 21.18 10.20
N THR A 573 -10.41 20.98 11.18
CA THR A 573 -11.78 20.54 10.98
C THR A 573 -12.71 21.23 11.98
N ALA A 574 -14.02 21.09 11.81
CA ALA A 574 -15.01 21.64 12.76
C ALA A 574 -14.80 21.20 14.22
N ASP A 575 -14.22 20.01 14.45
CA ASP A 575 -13.95 19.44 15.79
C ASP A 575 -12.54 19.74 16.32
N GLY A 576 -11.74 20.52 15.57
CA GLY A 576 -10.36 20.87 15.91
C GLY A 576 -9.32 20.29 14.96
N THR A 577 -8.06 20.29 15.41
CA THR A 577 -6.90 19.87 14.60
C THR A 577 -6.56 18.40 14.85
N HIS A 578 -6.38 17.62 13.77
CA HIS A 578 -6.03 16.20 13.83
C HIS A 578 -4.74 15.90 13.05
N ALA A 579 -3.84 15.13 13.66
CA ALA A 579 -2.57 14.72 13.06
C ALA A 579 -2.73 13.38 12.32
N THR A 580 -2.27 13.29 11.07
CA THR A 580 -2.41 12.05 10.27
C THR A 580 -1.27 11.05 10.44
N GLY A 581 -0.21 11.42 11.16
CA GLY A 581 0.99 10.60 11.30
C GLY A 581 2.00 10.74 10.15
N ARG A 582 1.63 11.41 9.05
CA ARG A 582 2.40 11.44 7.81
C ARG A 582 3.17 12.74 7.63
N LEU A 583 4.32 12.68 6.98
CA LEU A 583 5.11 13.86 6.63
C LEU A 583 4.39 14.68 5.56
N LEU A 584 4.12 15.96 5.86
CA LEU A 584 3.40 16.86 4.97
C LEU A 584 4.25 17.24 3.76
N VAL A 585 3.70 16.99 2.57
CA VAL A 585 4.30 17.34 1.28
C VAL A 585 3.29 18.08 0.38
N SER A 586 3.80 18.89 -0.53
CA SER A 586 3.00 19.53 -1.59
C SER A 586 2.55 18.50 -2.64
N ALA A 587 1.66 18.90 -3.56
CA ALA A 587 1.30 18.09 -4.73
C ALA A 587 2.51 17.76 -5.63
N HIS A 588 3.62 18.47 -5.47
CA HIS A 588 4.88 18.24 -6.17
C HIS A 588 5.94 17.54 -5.32
N ASN A 589 5.52 16.92 -4.20
CA ASN A 589 6.36 16.19 -3.25
C ASN A 589 7.36 17.05 -2.46
N GLU A 590 7.26 18.38 -2.51
CA GLU A 590 8.12 19.28 -1.71
C GLU A 590 7.74 19.19 -0.24
N LEU A 591 8.70 19.10 0.68
CA LEU A 591 8.41 19.20 2.12
C LEU A 591 7.81 20.56 2.43
N ILE A 592 6.82 20.57 3.33
CA ILE A 592 6.19 21.79 3.83
C ILE A 592 6.59 21.99 5.30
N SER A 593 7.04 23.20 5.63
CA SER A 593 7.38 23.58 6.99
C SER A 593 6.12 23.76 7.87
N PRO A 594 6.25 23.82 9.20
CA PRO A 594 5.11 24.11 10.09
C PRO A 594 4.38 25.43 9.80
N VAL A 595 5.05 26.40 9.14
CA VAL A 595 4.48 27.70 8.76
C VAL A 595 4.02 27.74 7.29
N GLY A 596 3.95 26.60 6.61
CA GLY A 596 3.42 26.48 5.25
C GLY A 596 4.41 26.78 4.11
N VAL A 597 5.69 27.00 4.42
CA VAL A 597 6.72 27.27 3.41
C VAL A 597 7.16 25.97 2.74
N ARG A 598 7.11 25.94 1.40
CA ARG A 598 7.55 24.79 0.59
C ARG A 598 9.07 24.79 0.41
N ARG A 599 9.69 23.62 0.55
CA ARG A 599 11.13 23.40 0.31
C ARG A 599 11.35 22.97 -1.14
N ARG A 600 11.78 23.90 -2.00
CA ARG A 600 11.91 23.67 -3.45
C ARG A 600 12.93 22.58 -3.82
N ARG A 601 13.85 22.26 -2.91
CA ARG A 601 14.98 21.31 -3.13
C ARG A 601 15.02 20.16 -2.11
N LEU A 602 14.01 20.04 -1.26
CA LEU A 602 13.88 18.93 -0.30
C LEU A 602 12.51 18.28 -0.47
N PHE A 603 12.52 17.06 -0.98
CA PHE A 603 11.33 16.30 -1.36
C PHE A 603 11.08 15.11 -0.43
N GLY A 604 9.84 14.69 -0.32
CA GLY A 604 9.41 13.51 0.42
C GLY A 604 8.51 12.66 -0.45
N VAL A 605 8.77 11.35 -0.52
CA VAL A 605 7.97 10.41 -1.33
C VAL A 605 7.69 9.09 -0.61
N GLY A 606 6.61 8.42 -1.03
CA GLY A 606 6.23 7.09 -0.57
C GLY A 606 5.25 7.10 0.61
N PRO A 607 4.98 5.92 1.20
CA PRO A 607 3.85 5.68 2.10
C PRO A 607 3.89 6.48 3.42
N GLY A 608 5.05 7.02 3.81
CA GLY A 608 5.20 7.86 5.01
C GLY A 608 4.81 9.34 4.82
N THR A 609 4.39 9.74 3.62
CA THR A 609 4.07 11.13 3.27
C THR A 609 2.57 11.36 3.10
N SER A 610 2.13 12.62 3.15
CA SER A 610 0.73 12.98 2.91
C SER A 610 0.27 12.77 1.45
N GLY A 611 1.17 12.43 0.53
CA GLY A 611 0.84 12.03 -0.83
C GLY A 611 0.14 10.67 -0.89
N TRP A 612 -0.64 10.43 -1.96
CA TRP A 612 -1.38 9.18 -2.14
C TRP A 612 -0.53 8.03 -2.72
N GLY A 613 0.58 8.33 -3.42
CA GLY A 613 1.46 7.34 -4.05
C GLY A 613 2.28 6.49 -3.08
N ALA A 614 1.65 5.43 -2.57
CA ALA A 614 2.24 4.53 -1.58
C ALA A 614 2.88 3.25 -2.18
N GLY A 615 2.62 2.93 -3.46
CA GLY A 615 3.06 1.67 -4.07
C GLY A 615 4.58 1.59 -4.28
N ALA A 616 5.18 0.47 -3.88
CA ALA A 616 6.60 0.19 -4.10
C ALA A 616 6.89 -0.29 -5.54
N PHE A 617 5.93 -0.99 -6.14
CA PHE A 617 5.89 -1.54 -7.50
C PHE A 617 4.42 -1.62 -7.93
N ALA A 618 4.16 -1.98 -9.19
CA ALA A 618 2.81 -2.01 -9.75
C ALA A 618 2.59 -3.23 -10.65
N ARG A 619 1.36 -3.35 -11.16
CA ARG A 619 1.00 -4.32 -12.19
C ARG A 619 1.49 -3.83 -13.56
N PRO A 620 2.03 -4.72 -14.42
CA PRO A 620 2.24 -4.41 -15.83
C PRO A 620 0.95 -3.92 -16.50
N GLY A 621 1.07 -3.05 -17.50
CA GLY A 621 -0.07 -2.51 -18.24
C GLY A 621 -1.00 -1.64 -17.40
N SER A 622 -0.52 -1.11 -16.27
CA SER A 622 -1.27 -0.18 -15.44
C SER A 622 -0.64 1.20 -15.43
N ASN A 623 -1.47 2.23 -15.63
CA ASN A 623 -1.08 3.62 -15.40
C ASN A 623 -0.96 3.87 -13.89
N ALA A 624 0.08 3.31 -13.25
CA ALA A 624 0.24 3.33 -11.80
C ALA A 624 0.80 4.67 -11.30
N ALA A 625 0.22 5.20 -10.22
CA ALA A 625 0.63 6.48 -9.65
C ALA A 625 2.13 6.56 -9.26
N PRO A 626 2.75 5.53 -8.63
CA PRO A 626 4.17 5.59 -8.29
C PRO A 626 5.10 5.85 -9.48
N PHE A 627 4.76 5.33 -10.67
CA PHE A 627 5.56 5.53 -11.88
C PHE A 627 5.43 6.96 -12.41
N ARG A 628 4.21 7.49 -12.50
CA ARG A 628 4.00 8.90 -12.88
C ARG A 628 4.64 9.89 -11.90
N GLU A 629 4.60 9.58 -10.61
CA GLU A 629 5.21 10.43 -9.58
C GLU A 629 6.74 10.42 -9.64
N ASN A 630 7.35 9.26 -9.89
CA ASN A 630 8.78 9.19 -10.18
C ASN A 630 9.12 9.98 -11.45
N ASP A 631 8.23 9.88 -12.45
CA ASP A 631 8.09 10.71 -13.64
C ASP A 631 8.41 12.18 -13.41
N ALA A 632 7.37 12.81 -12.87
CA ALA A 632 7.33 14.23 -12.59
C ALA A 632 8.44 14.67 -11.63
N LEU A 633 8.78 13.84 -10.62
CA LEU A 633 9.84 14.19 -9.69
C LEU A 633 11.22 14.16 -10.34
N ALA A 634 11.55 13.15 -11.15
CA ALA A 634 12.83 13.08 -11.85
C ALA A 634 13.03 14.32 -12.75
N ARG A 635 12.03 14.67 -13.56
CA ARG A 635 12.07 15.85 -14.43
C ARG A 635 12.23 17.14 -13.63
N ARG A 636 11.51 17.27 -12.53
CA ARG A 636 11.64 18.44 -11.62
C ARG A 636 13.06 18.56 -11.06
N ILE A 637 13.64 17.47 -10.58
CA ILE A 637 15.00 17.45 -10.07
C ILE A 637 15.98 17.89 -11.16
N LEU A 638 15.90 17.29 -12.35
CA LEU A 638 16.80 17.61 -13.46
C LEU A 638 16.69 19.09 -13.89
N ASN A 639 15.47 19.63 -13.99
CA ASN A 639 15.24 21.04 -14.31
C ASN A 639 15.79 22.00 -13.25
N LEU A 640 15.68 21.65 -11.96
CA LEU A 640 16.26 22.44 -10.86
C LEU A 640 17.79 22.50 -10.95
N LEU A 641 18.43 21.39 -11.32
CA LEU A 641 19.89 21.31 -11.48
C LEU A 641 20.36 22.01 -12.76
N ALA A 642 19.58 21.96 -13.86
CA ALA A 642 19.93 22.61 -15.13
C ALA A 642 19.95 24.14 -15.03
N ARG A 643 19.02 24.73 -14.27
CA ARG A 643 18.92 26.19 -14.05
C ARG A 643 20.16 26.76 -13.32
N GLU A 644 20.83 25.97 -12.49
CA GLU A 644 22.05 26.40 -11.77
C GLU A 644 23.32 26.35 -12.63
N ASN A 645 23.33 25.53 -13.68
CA ASN A 645 24.47 25.39 -14.59
C ASN A 645 24.46 26.41 -15.76
N GLY A 646 23.56 27.39 -15.74
CA GLY A 646 23.52 28.47 -16.75
C GLY A 646 22.91 28.08 -18.11
N GLY A 647 21.99 27.11 -18.15
CA GLY A 647 21.21 26.81 -19.36
C GLY A 647 20.37 28.03 -19.82
N PRO A 648 20.16 28.23 -21.14
CA PRO A 648 19.45 29.41 -21.64
C PRO A 648 18.01 29.41 -21.10
N GLY A 649 17.64 30.49 -20.42
CA GLY A 649 16.31 30.67 -19.84
C GLY A 649 15.23 30.55 -20.91
N GLY A 650 14.42 29.50 -20.81
CA GLY A 650 13.15 29.41 -21.53
C GLY A 650 12.25 30.53 -21.04
N THR A 651 11.78 31.36 -21.98
CA THR A 651 10.84 32.45 -21.76
C THR A 651 9.53 31.91 -21.17
N ASP A 652 9.23 32.26 -19.92
CA ASP A 652 7.87 32.16 -19.36
C ASP A 652 6.94 33.08 -20.17
N HIS A 653 5.96 32.49 -20.85
CA HIS A 653 4.82 33.21 -21.40
C HIS A 653 3.68 33.12 -20.38
N ASP A 654 3.82 33.83 -19.25
CA ASP A 654 2.70 34.14 -18.37
C ASP A 654 2.02 35.41 -18.90
N GLY A 655 0.97 35.20 -19.70
CA GLY A 655 0.04 36.24 -20.09
C GLY A 655 -1.08 36.35 -19.06
N ASP A 656 -0.89 37.17 -18.03
CA ASP A 656 -1.97 37.61 -17.14
C ASP A 656 -2.43 39.00 -17.58
N GLY A 657 -3.68 39.09 -18.01
CA GLY A 657 -4.25 40.30 -18.60
C GLY A 657 -5.77 40.24 -18.67
N LEU A 658 -6.44 40.29 -17.52
CA LEU A 658 -7.89 40.50 -17.42
C LEU A 658 -8.17 41.88 -16.81
N ALA A 659 -8.31 42.88 -17.67
CA ALA A 659 -9.07 44.10 -17.43
C ALA A 659 -10.36 44.02 -18.26
N GLY A 660 -11.49 44.29 -17.62
CA GLY A 660 -12.81 43.86 -18.10
C GLY A 660 -13.53 44.74 -19.12
N THR A 661 -14.81 44.37 -19.29
CA THR A 661 -16.02 45.11 -19.73
C THR A 661 -16.75 44.59 -20.99
N HIS A 662 -18.01 44.19 -20.74
CA HIS A 662 -19.23 44.20 -21.56
C HIS A 662 -19.16 44.48 -23.08
N GLN A 663 -19.71 43.58 -23.92
CA GLN A 663 -21.04 43.72 -24.57
C GLN A 663 -21.36 42.55 -25.53
N ALA A 664 -22.64 42.48 -25.91
CA ALA A 664 -23.38 41.38 -26.53
C ALA A 664 -23.11 41.10 -28.03
N GLY A 665 -23.49 39.90 -28.50
CA GLY A 665 -23.64 39.62 -29.94
C GLY A 665 -23.80 38.14 -30.34
N THR A 666 -25.06 37.70 -30.41
CA THR A 666 -25.73 36.54 -31.06
C THR A 666 -25.13 35.78 -32.26
N HIS A 667 -25.57 34.49 -32.36
CA HIS A 667 -25.71 33.57 -33.53
C HIS A 667 -24.42 32.88 -34.06
N GLN A 668 -24.37 31.61 -34.51
CA GLN A 668 -25.34 30.58 -34.92
C GLN A 668 -24.62 29.20 -34.98
N ALA A 669 -25.39 28.10 -35.00
CA ALA A 669 -24.97 26.69 -35.00
C ALA A 669 -24.31 26.16 -36.31
N ILE A 670 -23.68 24.97 -36.26
CA ILE A 670 -23.93 23.76 -37.09
C ILE A 670 -22.93 22.60 -36.78
N ASN A 671 -23.50 21.50 -36.26
CA ASN A 671 -23.31 20.04 -36.45
C ASN A 671 -22.03 19.31 -36.97
N HIS A 672 -21.76 18.18 -36.25
CA HIS A 672 -21.70 16.75 -36.66
C HIS A 672 -20.41 15.91 -36.48
N HIS A 673 -20.55 14.89 -35.61
CA HIS A 673 -20.11 13.48 -35.63
C HIS A 673 -18.91 13.00 -36.47
N ALA A 674 -18.05 12.18 -35.85
CA ALA A 674 -17.72 10.83 -36.34
C ALA A 674 -17.11 9.92 -35.26
N VAL A 675 -17.66 8.70 -35.16
CA VAL A 675 -17.14 7.49 -34.50
C VAL A 675 -16.05 6.85 -35.39
N PRO A 676 -15.16 5.98 -34.86
CA PRO A 676 -14.62 4.89 -35.67
C PRO A 676 -14.90 3.51 -35.08
N GLN A 677 -15.39 2.64 -35.98
CA GLN A 677 -15.64 1.21 -35.83
C GLN A 677 -14.34 0.38 -35.78
N ALA A 678 -14.47 -0.79 -35.15
CA ALA A 678 -13.59 -1.93 -35.24
C ALA A 678 -13.49 -2.50 -36.66
N ALA A 679 -12.36 -3.13 -36.99
CA ALA A 679 -12.22 -4.05 -38.11
C ALA A 679 -11.42 -5.29 -37.69
N ALA A 680 -12.05 -6.45 -37.85
CA ALA A 680 -11.46 -7.78 -37.79
C ALA A 680 -11.44 -8.40 -39.19
N GLY A 681 -10.55 -9.38 -39.40
CA GLY A 681 -10.47 -10.27 -40.57
C GLY A 681 -9.05 -10.30 -41.14
N GLY A 682 -8.27 -11.39 -41.05
CA GLY A 682 -8.52 -12.75 -41.55
C GLY A 682 -7.66 -12.92 -42.84
N LYS A 683 -7.05 -14.02 -43.25
CA LYS A 683 -7.04 -15.48 -43.00
C LYS A 683 -5.63 -15.96 -43.44
N ASP A 684 -5.07 -17.07 -42.93
CA ASP A 684 -5.40 -18.47 -43.27
C ASP A 684 -5.23 -19.43 -42.11
#